data_AF-B2IZN9-F1
#
_entry.id   AF-B2IZN9-F1
#
_cell.length_a   1.000
_cell.length_b   1.000
_cell.length_c   1.000
_cell.angle_alpha   90.00
_cell.angle_beta   90.00
_cell.angle_gamma   90.00
#
_symmetry.space_group_name_H-M   'P 1'
#
loop_
_entity.id
_entity.type
_entity.pdbx_description
1 polymer ?
#
loop_
_entity_poly.entity_id
_entity_poly.type
_entity_poly.pdbx_seq_one_letter_code
_entity_poly.pdbx_strand_id
1 'polypeptide(L)'
;MSSVSISDNSSKFSGNSRSLLKKRTLLFRYLAEINLIFGIWYLQWRVTHSINFDALWISIPLLIAEIYSYFGGVMFVIGLWRPLVRQVKSLDQMTPPLPRSDWPTVDVFVTCYNEPPKIVEETAKAALVMDYPPTKLRVYVLDDGNSADMRAMTERLCIEDLQSPQLQQEANRIDAEHSSLLQRLKELENLTPNTQGAEQWLQTSSSEPVVNQLATEFVQSLRQFILWLPPTHQSISDSPVETLRDRLTTERKALEETIRKKELELLELSRFRYIARPKTPGVAHHAKAGNINYAIFSGQTAGNFIVTLDADHIPKQNFLKRVVPYFYTYNLSTGRYDQNQIAFVQTRQDFYNIPPGDPFGHRANLFYGPLQQGKDGMNAAFYTGTNAILRREALVSVGLQNFADEFAKDEKRLDEFDLVGGVSSNSITEDMNTAMRLHSAGWKSIYHNELLAEGLAPDDLSSTLKQRLRWAQGTIQVLVRENPLTKSGLTFWQRLQYFKTMYSYFSGFATLVFISCPIIYFFTDIVPVKTYGSDFAIHFFPAFIINRLTFLAATWGIPATEVWRSEQYAIALFPLLIQAVWSVFTGQKLNFQVTPKQRQSGIYLRLVWPQLVIFILTILGILWSLYRFAIGHLNNPLVHLLNGAWAIYNLLLLSAIIRASVWQPPK
;
A
#
# COMPACT_ATOMS: atom_id res chain seq x y z
N MET A 1 6.90 -22.78 -15.76
CA MET A 1 6.53 -21.35 -15.58
C MET A 1 5.05 -21.17 -15.92
N SER A 2 4.15 -21.53 -15.02
CA SER A 2 2.71 -21.24 -15.16
C SER A 2 2.47 -19.82 -14.68
N SER A 3 2.39 -18.88 -15.62
CA SER A 3 1.96 -17.51 -15.33
C SER A 3 0.66 -17.54 -14.55
N VAL A 4 0.60 -16.93 -13.36
CA VAL A 4 -0.67 -16.40 -12.85
C VAL A 4 -1.16 -15.46 -13.93
N SER A 5 -2.11 -15.95 -14.71
CA SER A 5 -2.73 -15.23 -15.79
C SER A 5 -3.46 -14.09 -15.09
N ILE A 6 -2.96 -12.87 -15.26
CA ILE A 6 -3.72 -11.65 -14.93
C ILE A 6 -4.94 -11.57 -15.90
N SER A 7 -5.11 -12.54 -16.80
CA SER A 7 -6.13 -12.66 -17.84
C SER A 7 -7.44 -13.36 -17.43
N ASP A 8 -7.55 -14.02 -16.28
CA ASP A 8 -8.75 -14.80 -15.97
C ASP A 8 -9.92 -13.89 -15.53
N ASN A 9 -10.74 -13.43 -16.48
CA ASN A 9 -12.11 -12.95 -16.21
C ASN A 9 -13.03 -14.18 -16.11
N SER A 10 -12.97 -14.88 -14.99
CA SER A 10 -13.69 -16.15 -14.78
C SER A 10 -14.53 -16.10 -13.51
N SER A 11 -15.77 -16.60 -13.61
CA SER A 11 -16.64 -16.79 -12.45
C SER A 11 -16.22 -17.97 -11.57
N LYS A 12 -15.41 -18.88 -12.12
CA LYS A 12 -14.85 -20.04 -11.42
C LYS A 12 -13.53 -19.65 -10.75
N PHE A 13 -13.25 -20.30 -9.62
CA PHE A 13 -11.96 -20.18 -8.95
C PHE A 13 -10.86 -20.84 -9.80
N SER A 14 -9.83 -20.06 -10.13
CA SER A 14 -8.57 -20.53 -10.68
C SER A 14 -7.66 -20.79 -9.47
N GLY A 15 -7.64 -22.04 -9.00
CA GLY A 15 -7.07 -22.38 -7.69
C GLY A 15 -7.87 -21.76 -6.55
N ASN A 16 -7.27 -20.80 -5.83
CA ASN A 16 -7.87 -20.17 -4.64
C ASN A 16 -8.35 -18.73 -4.83
N SER A 17 -8.19 -18.19 -6.03
CA SER A 17 -8.70 -16.86 -6.35
C SER A 17 -9.60 -16.90 -7.58
N ARG A 18 -10.53 -15.96 -7.65
CA ARG A 18 -11.25 -15.63 -8.88
C ARG A 18 -11.22 -14.13 -9.09
N SER A 19 -11.16 -13.74 -10.35
CA SER A 19 -11.14 -12.34 -10.75
C SER A 19 -12.24 -12.12 -11.77
N LEU A 20 -13.05 -11.09 -11.53
CA LEU A 20 -14.18 -10.74 -12.38
C LEU A 20 -14.10 -9.27 -12.72
N LEU A 21 -14.50 -8.89 -13.93
CA LEU A 21 -14.76 -7.48 -14.22
C LEU A 21 -15.89 -6.97 -13.31
N LYS A 22 -15.77 -5.71 -12.87
CA LYS A 22 -16.83 -5.05 -12.12
C LYS A 22 -18.13 -5.07 -12.93
N LYS A 23 -19.27 -5.24 -12.25
CA LYS A 23 -20.59 -5.16 -12.88
C LYS A 23 -20.71 -3.87 -13.69
N ARG A 24 -21.34 -3.94 -14.87
CA ARG A 24 -21.59 -2.81 -15.78
C ARG A 24 -20.32 -2.18 -16.40
N THR A 25 -19.18 -2.87 -16.38
CA THR A 25 -17.97 -2.45 -17.12
C THR A 25 -18.27 -2.22 -18.61
N LEU A 26 -19.12 -3.06 -19.22
CA LEU A 26 -19.52 -2.88 -20.63
C LEU A 26 -20.25 -1.56 -20.86
N LEU A 27 -21.23 -1.23 -20.01
CA LEU A 27 -21.95 0.06 -20.08
C LEU A 27 -20.98 1.23 -19.96
N PHE A 28 -20.05 1.17 -19.01
CA PHE A 28 -19.02 2.19 -18.87
C PHE A 28 -18.18 2.33 -20.15
N ARG A 29 -17.72 1.23 -20.74
CA ARG A 29 -16.92 1.26 -21.98
C ARG A 29 -17.69 1.88 -23.15
N TYR A 30 -18.93 1.49 -23.36
CA TYR A 30 -19.78 2.09 -24.41
C TYR A 30 -19.95 3.60 -24.21
N LEU A 31 -20.31 4.03 -22.99
CA LEU A 31 -20.45 5.46 -22.70
C LEU A 31 -19.11 6.20 -22.85
N ALA A 32 -18.01 5.57 -22.42
CA ALA A 32 -16.68 6.15 -22.53
C ALA A 32 -16.25 6.34 -23.99
N GLU A 33 -16.47 5.37 -24.88
CA GLU A 33 -16.17 5.49 -26.31
C GLU A 33 -16.96 6.64 -26.94
N ILE A 34 -18.28 6.72 -26.68
CA ILE A 34 -19.12 7.82 -27.15
C ILE A 34 -18.63 9.16 -26.58
N ASN A 35 -18.29 9.20 -25.29
CA ASN A 35 -17.76 10.40 -24.64
C ASN A 35 -16.44 10.88 -25.26
N LEU A 36 -15.54 9.97 -25.66
CA LEU A 36 -14.32 10.35 -26.37
C LEU A 36 -14.62 10.92 -27.76
N ILE A 37 -15.54 10.31 -28.52
CA ILE A 37 -15.94 10.80 -29.85
C ILE A 37 -16.56 12.21 -29.75
N PHE A 38 -17.52 12.41 -28.84
CA PHE A 38 -18.16 13.70 -28.63
C PHE A 38 -17.19 14.75 -28.08
N GLY A 39 -16.23 14.35 -27.24
CA GLY A 39 -15.18 15.24 -26.76
C GLY A 39 -14.26 15.73 -27.88
N ILE A 40 -13.85 14.85 -28.81
CA ILE A 40 -13.07 15.23 -30.00
C ILE A 40 -13.89 16.16 -30.89
N TRP A 41 -15.15 15.81 -31.16
CA TRP A 41 -16.04 16.62 -31.99
C TRP A 41 -16.22 18.04 -31.41
N TYR A 42 -16.45 18.13 -30.10
CA TYR A 42 -16.51 19.40 -29.39
C TYR A 42 -15.20 20.19 -29.50
N LEU A 43 -14.05 19.57 -29.22
CA LEU A 43 -12.75 20.25 -29.29
C LEU A 43 -12.38 20.69 -30.70
N GLN A 44 -12.71 19.90 -31.72
CA GLN A 44 -12.53 20.28 -33.11
C GLN A 44 -13.32 21.55 -33.42
N TRP A 45 -14.59 21.61 -33.03
CA TRP A 45 -15.42 22.81 -33.17
C TRP A 45 -14.85 23.99 -32.36
N ARG A 46 -14.35 23.74 -31.14
CA ARG A 46 -13.69 24.75 -30.31
C ARG A 46 -12.53 25.41 -31.03
N VAL A 47 -11.67 24.64 -31.69
CA VAL A 47 -10.49 25.15 -32.41
C VAL A 47 -10.86 25.85 -33.71
N THR A 48 -11.85 25.34 -34.44
CA THR A 48 -12.12 25.76 -35.82
C THR A 48 -13.13 26.91 -35.94
N HIS A 49 -14.12 27.00 -35.05
CA HIS A 49 -15.27 27.90 -35.24
C HIS A 49 -15.55 28.83 -34.06
N SER A 50 -15.17 28.47 -32.83
CA SER A 50 -15.62 29.21 -31.64
C SER A 50 -14.53 29.95 -30.85
N ILE A 51 -13.27 29.98 -31.32
CA ILE A 51 -12.24 30.85 -30.72
C ILE A 51 -12.65 32.31 -30.91
N ASN A 52 -12.62 33.09 -29.82
CA ASN A 52 -12.74 34.54 -29.92
C ASN A 52 -11.35 35.17 -30.16
N PHE A 53 -11.09 35.53 -31.42
CA PHE A 53 -9.85 36.19 -31.83
C PHE A 53 -9.69 37.61 -31.27
N ASP A 54 -10.78 38.26 -30.87
CA ASP A 54 -10.74 39.59 -30.25
C ASP A 54 -10.32 39.50 -28.77
N ALA A 55 -10.34 38.30 -28.18
CA ALA A 55 -10.06 38.03 -26.77
C ALA A 55 -9.14 36.81 -26.57
N LEU A 56 -8.09 36.69 -27.39
CA LEU A 56 -7.17 35.53 -27.35
C LEU A 56 -6.58 35.26 -25.95
N TRP A 57 -6.35 36.31 -25.16
CA TRP A 57 -5.79 36.22 -23.82
C TRP A 57 -6.66 35.40 -22.83
N ILE A 58 -7.96 35.25 -23.08
CA ILE A 58 -8.86 34.39 -22.30
C ILE A 58 -9.29 33.14 -23.09
N SER A 59 -9.46 33.26 -24.41
CA SER A 59 -9.86 32.14 -25.27
C SER A 59 -8.80 31.04 -25.33
N ILE A 60 -7.51 31.39 -25.43
CA ILE A 60 -6.42 30.40 -25.50
C ILE A 60 -6.25 29.66 -24.17
N PRO A 61 -6.16 30.32 -23.00
CA PRO A 61 -6.14 29.61 -21.73
C PRO A 61 -7.33 28.69 -21.50
N LEU A 62 -8.55 29.14 -21.87
CA LEU A 62 -9.74 28.29 -21.77
C LEU A 62 -9.61 27.04 -22.65
N LEU A 63 -9.20 27.20 -23.91
CA LEU A 63 -8.98 26.07 -24.81
C LEU A 63 -7.92 25.09 -24.27
N ILE A 64 -6.81 25.59 -23.73
CA ILE A 64 -5.78 24.76 -23.10
C ILE A 64 -6.34 24.00 -21.90
N ALA A 65 -7.14 24.66 -21.04
CA ALA A 65 -7.80 24.02 -19.91
C ALA A 65 -8.80 22.94 -20.34
N GLU A 66 -9.54 23.16 -21.42
CA GLU A 66 -10.45 22.18 -22.03
C GLU A 66 -9.70 20.98 -22.60
N ILE A 67 -8.61 21.19 -23.34
CA ILE A 67 -7.73 20.13 -23.86
C ILE A 67 -7.11 19.34 -22.70
N TYR A 68 -6.60 20.02 -21.67
CA TYR A 68 -6.08 19.39 -20.47
C TYR A 68 -7.11 18.46 -19.81
N SER A 69 -8.35 18.95 -19.71
CA SER A 69 -9.46 18.21 -19.08
C SER A 69 -9.91 17.03 -19.92
N TYR A 70 -9.95 17.19 -21.24
CA TYR A 70 -10.23 16.11 -22.18
C TYR A 70 -9.16 15.01 -22.09
N PHE A 71 -7.87 15.37 -22.12
CA PHE A 71 -6.78 14.41 -21.93
C PHE A 71 -6.85 13.72 -20.56
N GLY A 72 -7.18 14.47 -19.50
CA GLY A 72 -7.49 13.90 -18.18
C GLY A 72 -8.65 12.90 -18.22
N GLY A 73 -9.70 13.19 -18.98
CA GLY A 73 -10.81 12.28 -19.27
C GLY A 73 -10.38 11.00 -20.00
N VAL A 74 -9.50 11.11 -21.00
CA VAL A 74 -8.92 9.95 -21.69
C VAL A 74 -8.15 9.07 -20.70
N MET A 75 -7.29 9.68 -19.86
CA MET A 75 -6.56 8.95 -18.81
C MET A 75 -7.52 8.34 -17.78
N PHE A 76 -8.63 9.02 -17.45
CA PHE A 76 -9.66 8.48 -16.58
C PHE A 76 -10.26 7.20 -17.15
N VAL A 77 -10.68 7.23 -18.42
CA VAL A 77 -11.25 6.09 -19.16
C VAL A 77 -10.27 4.92 -19.23
N ILE A 78 -9.03 5.18 -19.67
CA ILE A 78 -7.97 4.16 -19.72
C ILE A 78 -7.80 3.53 -18.34
N GLY A 79 -7.72 4.36 -17.30
CA GLY A 79 -7.48 3.86 -15.96
C GLY A 79 -8.59 2.96 -15.40
N LEU A 80 -9.81 3.06 -15.95
CA LEU A 80 -10.98 2.27 -15.59
C LEU A 80 -11.39 1.29 -16.69
N TRP A 81 -10.53 1.01 -17.67
CA TRP A 81 -10.88 0.13 -18.78
C TRP A 81 -11.13 -1.31 -18.32
N ARG A 82 -10.43 -1.76 -17.27
CA ARG A 82 -10.47 -3.14 -16.78
C ARG A 82 -10.55 -3.23 -15.25
N PRO A 83 -11.62 -2.75 -14.60
CA PRO A 83 -11.73 -2.78 -13.15
C PRO A 83 -11.98 -4.21 -12.67
N LEU A 84 -11.04 -4.77 -11.92
CA LEU A 84 -11.15 -6.12 -11.36
C LEU A 84 -11.76 -6.13 -9.96
N VAL A 85 -12.62 -7.11 -9.74
CA VAL A 85 -13.11 -7.53 -8.43
C VAL A 85 -12.51 -8.89 -8.16
N ARG A 86 -11.62 -8.96 -7.17
CA ARG A 86 -10.99 -10.21 -6.74
C ARG A 86 -11.71 -10.79 -5.55
N GLN A 87 -11.87 -12.10 -5.58
CA GLN A 87 -12.28 -12.88 -4.43
C GLN A 87 -11.27 -13.99 -4.21
N VAL A 88 -10.99 -14.26 -2.94
CA VAL A 88 -10.01 -15.24 -2.53
C VAL A 88 -10.61 -16.08 -1.41
N LYS A 89 -10.29 -17.36 -1.42
CA LYS A 89 -10.58 -18.25 -0.29
C LYS A 89 -9.70 -17.83 0.89
N SER A 90 -10.24 -17.96 2.10
CA SER A 90 -9.41 -17.81 3.30
C SER A 90 -8.24 -18.80 3.26
N LEU A 91 -7.14 -18.48 3.95
CA LEU A 91 -5.98 -19.38 4.08
C LEU A 91 -6.36 -20.78 4.59
N ASP A 92 -7.28 -20.90 5.53
CA ASP A 92 -7.79 -22.21 6.01
C ASP A 92 -8.69 -22.94 4.99
N GLN A 93 -9.21 -22.22 4.00
CA GLN A 93 -10.15 -22.72 2.99
C GLN A 93 -9.48 -22.94 1.63
N MET A 94 -8.15 -22.85 1.57
CA MET A 94 -7.40 -23.14 0.36
C MET A 94 -7.64 -24.59 -0.09
N THR A 95 -7.69 -24.79 -1.41
CA THR A 95 -7.93 -26.09 -2.03
C THR A 95 -6.82 -26.40 -3.04
N PRO A 96 -5.94 -27.39 -2.77
CA PRO A 96 -5.90 -28.22 -1.55
C PRO A 96 -5.51 -27.41 -0.29
N PRO A 97 -5.78 -27.90 0.93
CA PRO A 97 -5.39 -27.22 2.17
C PRO A 97 -3.87 -27.04 2.26
N LEU A 98 -3.42 -25.88 2.73
CA LEU A 98 -2.02 -25.62 3.07
C LEU A 98 -1.82 -25.87 4.57
N PRO A 99 -1.02 -26.87 4.98
CA PRO A 99 -0.74 -27.13 6.39
C PRO A 99 -0.22 -25.89 7.12
N ARG A 100 -0.62 -25.71 8.39
CA ARG A 100 -0.16 -24.55 9.20
C ARG A 100 1.36 -24.51 9.38
N SER A 101 2.03 -25.66 9.33
CA SER A 101 3.50 -25.79 9.31
C SER A 101 4.14 -25.09 8.11
N ASP A 102 3.41 -24.94 7.01
CA ASP A 102 3.93 -24.42 5.74
C ASP A 102 3.53 -22.95 5.51
N TRP A 103 2.72 -22.39 6.41
CA TRP A 103 2.39 -20.97 6.38
C TRP A 103 3.66 -20.12 6.55
N PRO A 104 3.78 -18.97 5.87
CA PRO A 104 5.00 -18.19 5.92
C PRO A 104 5.13 -17.42 7.24
N THR A 105 6.34 -17.00 7.59
CA THR A 105 6.52 -16.05 8.70
C THR A 105 6.14 -14.63 8.26
N VAL A 106 5.56 -13.86 9.17
CA VAL A 106 5.07 -12.50 8.92
C VAL A 106 5.55 -11.58 10.03
N ASP A 107 6.22 -10.50 9.63
CA ASP A 107 6.55 -9.38 10.51
C ASP A 107 5.54 -8.25 10.26
N VAL A 108 4.96 -7.71 11.33
CA VAL A 108 4.04 -6.57 11.27
C VAL A 108 4.78 -5.33 11.75
N PHE A 109 4.98 -4.37 10.88
CA PHE A 109 5.64 -3.11 11.18
C PHE A 109 4.57 -2.05 11.48
N VAL A 110 4.51 -1.63 12.74
CA VAL A 110 3.73 -0.48 13.19
C VAL A 110 4.66 0.71 13.26
N THR A 111 4.59 1.61 12.28
CA THR A 111 5.50 2.77 12.20
C THR A 111 4.95 3.97 12.97
N CYS A 112 5.75 4.54 13.87
CA CYS A 112 5.43 5.75 14.62
C CYS A 112 6.61 6.74 14.65
N TYR A 113 6.33 7.98 15.03
CA TYR A 113 7.30 9.05 15.25
C TYR A 113 6.96 9.86 16.50
N ASN A 114 5.79 10.52 16.53
CA ASN A 114 5.37 11.40 17.63
C ASN A 114 3.93 11.12 18.08
N GLU A 115 3.36 10.01 17.65
CA GLU A 115 2.04 9.57 18.08
C GLU A 115 2.02 9.31 19.59
N PRO A 116 0.87 9.49 20.28
CA PRO A 116 0.72 9.06 21.66
C PRO A 116 0.87 7.53 21.80
N PRO A 117 1.53 7.01 22.84
CA PRO A 117 1.69 5.57 23.05
C PRO A 117 0.38 4.78 23.04
N LYS A 118 -0.71 5.38 23.53
CA LYS A 118 -2.04 4.75 23.53
C LYS A 118 -2.55 4.42 22.13
N ILE A 119 -2.35 5.32 21.15
CA ILE A 119 -2.80 5.08 19.77
C ILE A 119 -2.01 3.92 19.15
N VAL A 120 -0.70 3.92 19.35
CA VAL A 120 0.20 2.86 18.88
C VAL A 120 -0.14 1.52 19.55
N GLU A 121 -0.43 1.53 20.85
CA GLU A 121 -0.83 0.35 21.63
C GLU A 121 -2.10 -0.31 21.09
N GLU A 122 -3.12 0.47 20.72
CA GLU A 122 -4.36 -0.07 20.15
C GLU A 122 -4.09 -0.82 18.83
N THR A 123 -3.30 -0.22 17.94
CA THR A 123 -2.89 -0.84 16.67
C THR A 123 -2.01 -2.07 16.90
N ALA A 124 -1.04 -1.98 17.80
CA ALA A 124 -0.11 -3.06 18.15
C ALA A 124 -0.86 -4.28 18.73
N LYS A 125 -1.78 -4.06 19.68
CA LYS A 125 -2.64 -5.11 20.25
C LYS A 125 -3.51 -5.76 19.20
N ALA A 126 -4.12 -4.98 18.32
CA ALA A 126 -4.93 -5.50 17.22
C ALA A 126 -4.10 -6.32 16.21
N ALA A 127 -2.87 -5.91 15.93
CA ALA A 127 -1.95 -6.68 15.10
C ALA A 127 -1.58 -8.04 15.72
N LEU A 128 -1.38 -8.09 17.04
CA LEU A 128 -1.03 -9.32 17.76
C LEU A 128 -2.13 -10.39 17.70
N VAL A 129 -3.39 -9.96 17.77
CA VAL A 129 -4.57 -10.85 17.78
C VAL A 129 -5.05 -11.22 16.36
N MET A 130 -4.28 -10.89 15.32
CA MET A 130 -4.53 -11.44 14.00
C MET A 130 -4.47 -12.97 14.05
N ASP A 131 -5.46 -13.61 13.42
CA ASP A 131 -5.65 -15.06 13.46
C ASP A 131 -4.57 -15.76 12.63
N TYR A 132 -3.44 -16.03 13.29
CA TYR A 132 -2.22 -16.60 12.73
C TYR A 132 -1.41 -17.35 13.80
N PRO A 133 -0.59 -18.35 13.44
CA PRO A 133 0.22 -19.09 14.42
C PRO A 133 1.17 -18.15 15.20
N PRO A 134 1.20 -18.23 16.54
CA PRO A 134 2.07 -17.40 17.38
C PRO A 134 3.55 -17.48 17.01
N THR A 135 4.04 -18.66 16.63
CA THR A 135 5.44 -18.89 16.22
C THR A 135 5.80 -18.26 14.87
N LYS A 136 4.82 -17.71 14.14
CA LYS A 136 5.00 -17.17 12.78
C LYS A 136 4.61 -15.70 12.65
N LEU A 137 4.03 -15.09 13.67
CA LEU A 137 3.62 -13.69 13.67
C LEU A 137 4.46 -12.91 14.68
N ARG A 138 5.14 -11.87 14.21
CA ARG A 138 5.91 -10.96 15.06
C ARG A 138 5.43 -9.53 14.81
N VAL A 139 5.27 -8.74 15.87
CA VAL A 139 4.83 -7.34 15.81
C VAL A 139 5.96 -6.44 16.26
N TYR A 140 6.34 -5.51 15.40
CA TYR A 140 7.43 -4.57 15.62
C TYR A 140 6.88 -3.15 15.70
N VAL A 141 7.14 -2.49 16.82
CA VAL A 141 6.91 -1.04 16.95
C VAL A 141 8.18 -0.35 16.47
N LEU A 142 8.08 0.29 15.30
CA LEU A 142 9.18 1.01 14.67
C LEU A 142 9.08 2.49 15.03
N ASP A 143 9.80 2.90 16.08
CA ASP A 143 9.71 4.23 16.65
C ASP A 143 10.83 5.13 16.14
N ASP A 144 10.47 6.02 15.21
CA ASP A 144 11.38 7.01 14.66
C ASP A 144 11.58 8.22 15.61
N GLY A 145 10.78 8.35 16.67
CA GLY A 145 10.95 9.36 17.72
C GLY A 145 11.93 8.97 18.83
N ASN A 146 12.22 7.67 18.97
CA ASN A 146 13.02 7.10 20.06
C ASN A 146 12.50 7.52 21.45
N SER A 147 11.20 7.37 21.67
CA SER A 147 10.51 7.72 22.91
C SER A 147 10.66 6.62 23.97
N ALA A 148 11.04 7.04 25.19
CA ALA A 148 11.10 6.14 26.35
C ALA A 148 9.72 5.53 26.66
N ASP A 149 8.65 6.30 26.51
CA ASP A 149 7.28 5.83 26.77
C ASP A 149 6.84 4.78 25.75
N MET A 150 7.23 4.94 24.47
CA MET A 150 6.95 3.94 23.43
C MET A 150 7.68 2.63 23.70
N ARG A 151 8.93 2.72 24.15
CA ARG A 151 9.72 1.56 24.56
C ARG A 151 9.08 0.84 25.74
N ALA A 152 8.77 1.57 26.81
CA ALA A 152 8.13 1.00 28.00
C ALA A 152 6.76 0.38 27.68
N MET A 153 5.97 1.01 26.81
CA MET A 153 4.71 0.45 26.33
C MET A 153 4.95 -0.88 25.59
N THR A 154 5.90 -0.92 24.66
CA THR A 154 6.18 -2.13 23.87
C THR A 154 6.71 -3.27 24.73
N GLU A 155 7.60 -2.98 25.68
CA GLU A 155 8.13 -3.95 26.65
C GLU A 155 7.02 -4.52 27.54
N ARG A 156 6.11 -3.66 28.02
CA ARG A 156 4.93 -4.11 28.76
C ARG A 156 4.06 -5.04 27.92
N LEU A 157 3.77 -4.70 26.66
CA LEU A 157 2.99 -5.56 25.76
C LEU A 157 3.67 -6.91 25.52
N CYS A 158 4.99 -6.93 25.41
CA CYS A 158 5.74 -8.17 25.29
C CYS A 158 5.56 -9.08 26.52
N ILE A 159 5.63 -8.52 27.73
CA ILE A 159 5.44 -9.29 28.96
C ILE A 159 4.00 -9.80 29.06
N GLU A 160 3.00 -8.94 28.78
CA GLU A 160 1.59 -9.31 28.74
C GLU A 160 1.32 -10.45 27.75
N ASP A 161 1.93 -10.40 26.56
CA ASP A 161 1.79 -11.43 25.53
C ASP A 161 2.41 -12.76 25.95
N LEU A 162 3.64 -12.73 26.49
CA LEU A 162 4.32 -13.93 26.99
C LEU A 162 3.52 -14.62 28.10
N GLN A 163 2.80 -13.86 28.93
CA GLN A 163 1.92 -14.38 29.97
C GLN A 163 0.56 -14.87 29.45
N SER A 164 0.26 -14.68 28.17
CA SER A 164 -1.04 -15.08 27.61
C SER A 164 -1.20 -16.61 27.62
N PRO A 165 -2.42 -17.13 27.85
CA PRO A 165 -2.67 -18.58 27.86
C PRO A 165 -2.22 -19.28 26.57
N GLN A 166 -2.36 -18.60 25.42
CA GLN A 166 -1.98 -19.12 24.11
C GLN A 166 -0.47 -19.34 24.01
N LEU A 167 0.33 -18.35 24.44
CA LEU A 167 1.79 -18.47 24.42
C LEU A 167 2.32 -19.39 25.50
N GLN A 168 1.71 -19.41 26.69
CA GLN A 168 2.08 -20.34 27.75
C GLN A 168 1.85 -21.79 27.32
N GLN A 169 0.74 -22.09 26.64
CA GLN A 169 0.50 -23.42 26.08
C GLN A 169 1.57 -23.80 25.04
N GLU A 170 1.95 -22.87 24.17
CA GLU A 170 2.95 -23.13 23.14
C GLU A 170 4.36 -23.26 23.72
N ALA A 171 4.71 -22.44 24.72
CA ALA A 171 5.95 -22.55 25.48
C ALA A 171 6.06 -23.91 26.17
N ASN A 172 5.01 -24.34 26.87
CA ASN A 172 4.95 -25.66 27.51
C ASN A 172 5.08 -26.81 26.51
N ARG A 173 4.49 -26.67 25.31
CA ARG A 173 4.63 -27.65 24.22
C ARG A 173 6.09 -27.75 23.77
N ILE A 174 6.74 -26.62 23.50
CA ILE A 174 8.13 -26.55 23.06
C ILE A 174 9.08 -27.08 24.15
N ASP A 175 8.83 -26.71 25.41
CA ASP A 175 9.62 -27.14 26.56
C ASP A 175 9.51 -28.64 26.84
N ALA A 176 8.32 -29.22 26.68
CA ALA A 176 8.12 -30.67 26.77
C ALA A 176 8.87 -31.42 25.64
N GLU A 177 8.84 -30.88 24.41
CA GLU A 177 9.61 -31.42 23.28
C GLU A 177 11.12 -31.31 23.52
N HIS A 178 11.60 -30.17 24.02
CA HIS A 178 13.01 -29.95 24.37
C HIS A 178 13.48 -30.91 25.47
N SER A 179 12.69 -31.06 26.53
CA SER A 179 12.96 -32.00 27.63
C SER A 179 13.04 -33.45 27.15
N SER A 180 12.14 -33.86 26.24
CA SER A 180 12.18 -35.19 25.63
C SER A 180 13.44 -35.42 24.78
N LEU A 181 13.89 -34.40 24.04
CA LEU A 181 15.12 -34.47 23.26
C LEU A 181 16.38 -34.55 24.14
N LEU A 182 16.41 -33.79 25.24
CA LEU A 182 17.49 -33.87 26.24
C LEU A 182 17.57 -35.26 26.89
N GLN A 183 16.41 -35.84 27.23
CA GLN A 183 16.37 -37.21 27.74
C GLN A 183 16.94 -38.20 26.71
N ARG A 184 16.56 -38.05 25.44
CA ARG A 184 17.04 -38.90 24.36
C ARG A 184 18.55 -38.75 24.12
N LEU A 185 19.11 -37.55 24.32
CA LEU A 185 20.56 -37.31 24.24
C LEU A 185 21.29 -38.02 25.38
N LYS A 186 20.75 -37.94 26.60
CA LYS A 186 21.29 -38.66 27.76
C LYS A 186 21.27 -40.17 27.56
N GLU A 187 20.21 -40.71 26.97
CA GLU A 187 20.14 -42.14 26.61
C GLU A 187 21.24 -42.53 25.60
N LEU A 188 21.49 -41.70 24.59
CA LEU A 188 22.57 -41.91 23.62
C LEU A 188 23.96 -41.86 24.29
N GLU A 189 24.18 -40.90 25.18
CA GLU A 189 25.42 -40.77 25.96
C GLU A 189 25.67 -42.01 26.83
N ASN A 190 24.63 -42.57 27.44
CA ASN A 190 24.73 -43.82 28.21
C ASN A 190 25.08 -45.05 27.32
N LEU A 191 24.69 -45.04 26.04
CA LEU A 191 24.97 -46.13 25.09
C LEU A 191 26.35 -46.02 24.44
N THR A 192 26.98 -44.84 24.47
CA THR A 192 28.25 -44.54 23.76
C THR A 192 29.47 -45.32 24.31
N PRO A 193 29.69 -45.45 25.64
CA PRO A 193 30.85 -46.19 26.17
C PRO A 193 30.82 -47.68 25.79
N ASN A 194 29.64 -48.30 25.88
CA ASN A 194 29.47 -49.73 25.61
C ASN A 194 29.62 -50.07 24.13
N THR A 195 29.35 -49.12 23.23
CA THR A 195 29.52 -49.27 21.77
C THR A 195 30.95 -48.98 21.31
N GLN A 196 31.69 -48.09 21.98
CA GLN A 196 33.11 -47.84 21.72
C GLN A 196 34.03 -48.99 22.19
N GLY A 197 33.82 -49.51 23.40
CA GLY A 197 34.58 -50.67 23.89
C GLY A 197 34.32 -51.93 23.04
N ALA A 198 33.10 -52.01 22.53
CA ALA A 198 32.62 -52.99 21.59
C ALA A 198 33.36 -52.97 20.23
N GLU A 199 33.50 -51.79 19.63
CA GLU A 199 34.18 -51.62 18.34
C GLU A 199 35.71 -51.84 18.47
N GLN A 200 36.30 -51.41 19.59
CA GLN A 200 37.69 -51.74 19.93
C GLN A 200 37.91 -53.25 20.04
N TRP A 201 36.97 -53.99 20.64
CA TRP A 201 37.01 -55.45 20.70
C TRP A 201 36.93 -56.09 19.31
N LEU A 202 36.05 -55.62 18.43
CA LEU A 202 35.95 -56.10 17.04
C LEU A 202 37.25 -55.87 16.24
N GLN A 203 37.93 -54.75 16.49
CA GLN A 203 39.20 -54.42 15.81
C GLN A 203 40.39 -55.21 16.37
N THR A 204 40.35 -55.62 17.65
CA THR A 204 41.42 -56.37 18.32
C THR A 204 41.23 -57.89 18.27
N SER A 205 40.01 -58.38 18.04
CA SER A 205 39.67 -59.81 18.00
C SER A 205 39.91 -60.43 16.62
N SER A 206 41.16 -60.35 16.16
CA SER A 206 41.69 -61.33 15.22
C SER A 206 42.15 -62.54 16.03
N SER A 207 41.60 -63.72 15.73
CA SER A 207 41.97 -65.07 16.23
C SER A 207 41.59 -65.48 17.68
N GLU A 208 40.32 -65.87 17.89
CA GLU A 208 39.88 -67.18 18.48
C GLU A 208 38.39 -67.14 18.90
N PRO A 209 37.63 -68.25 18.79
CA PRO A 209 36.20 -68.30 19.08
C PRO A 209 35.96 -68.51 20.59
N VAL A 210 36.11 -67.44 21.38
CA VAL A 210 35.65 -67.44 22.77
C VAL A 210 34.41 -66.57 22.87
N VAL A 211 33.23 -67.20 23.02
CA VAL A 211 32.00 -66.51 23.42
C VAL A 211 32.17 -66.10 24.89
N ASN A 212 32.76 -64.93 25.09
CA ASN A 212 32.98 -64.35 26.41
C ASN A 212 31.82 -63.41 26.78
N GLN A 213 31.63 -63.14 28.07
CA GLN A 213 30.61 -62.24 28.61
C GLN A 213 30.58 -60.88 27.89
N LEU A 214 31.75 -60.38 27.51
CA LEU A 214 31.96 -59.16 26.71
C LEU A 214 31.29 -59.17 25.33
N ALA A 215 31.27 -60.32 24.63
CA ALA A 215 30.61 -60.44 23.32
C ALA A 215 29.07 -60.41 23.45
N THR A 216 28.54 -60.97 24.54
CA THR A 216 27.11 -60.87 24.87
C THR A 216 26.72 -59.43 25.21
N GLU A 217 27.53 -58.74 26.01
CA GLU A 217 27.37 -57.33 26.35
C GLU A 217 27.46 -56.42 25.11
N PHE A 218 28.36 -56.73 24.17
CA PHE A 218 28.45 -56.08 22.85
C PHE A 218 27.12 -56.22 22.08
N VAL A 219 26.64 -57.45 21.87
CA VAL A 219 25.44 -57.72 21.05
C VAL A 219 24.20 -57.10 21.69
N GLN A 220 24.10 -57.11 23.02
CA GLN A 220 23.03 -56.44 23.75
C GLN A 220 23.09 -54.92 23.57
N SER A 221 24.27 -54.31 23.68
CA SER A 221 24.46 -52.87 23.50
C SER A 221 24.15 -52.43 22.07
N LEU A 222 24.56 -53.22 21.07
CA LEU A 222 24.25 -52.98 19.67
C LEU A 222 22.75 -53.08 19.39
N ARG A 223 22.08 -54.07 19.97
CA ARG A 223 20.63 -54.24 19.88
C ARG A 223 19.88 -53.04 20.50
N GLN A 224 20.30 -52.59 21.69
CA GLN A 224 19.71 -51.43 22.35
C GLN A 224 19.90 -50.15 21.51
N PHE A 225 21.08 -49.96 20.92
CA PHE A 225 21.34 -48.84 20.02
C PHE A 225 20.46 -48.89 18.75
N ILE A 226 20.32 -50.05 18.11
CA ILE A 226 19.46 -50.22 16.93
C ILE A 226 17.98 -49.95 17.27
N LEU A 227 17.51 -50.39 18.44
CA LEU A 227 16.15 -50.12 18.90
C LEU A 227 15.91 -48.65 19.28
N TRP A 228 16.95 -47.95 19.73
CA TRP A 228 16.91 -46.52 20.06
C TRP A 228 16.87 -45.62 18.80
N LEU A 229 17.49 -46.06 17.70
CA LEU A 229 17.48 -45.33 16.43
C LEU A 229 16.05 -45.08 15.93
N PRO A 230 15.77 -43.91 15.33
CA PRO A 230 14.47 -43.67 14.71
C PRO A 230 14.20 -44.70 13.60
N PRO A 231 12.94 -45.09 13.34
CA PRO A 231 12.60 -46.17 12.40
C PRO A 231 13.20 -45.99 11.00
N THR A 232 13.35 -44.74 10.56
CA THR A 232 13.96 -44.36 9.28
C THR A 232 15.45 -44.68 9.20
N HIS A 233 16.14 -44.78 10.33
CA HIS A 233 17.58 -45.04 10.43
C HIS A 233 17.90 -46.49 10.86
N GLN A 234 16.86 -47.33 11.03
CA GLN A 234 17.01 -48.75 11.38
C GLN A 234 17.35 -49.64 10.17
N SER A 235 17.17 -49.17 8.93
CA SER A 235 17.54 -49.92 7.73
C SER A 235 19.02 -49.78 7.41
N ILE A 236 19.73 -50.89 7.27
CA ILE A 236 21.11 -50.93 6.78
C ILE A 236 21.08 -50.63 5.27
N SER A 237 21.51 -49.43 4.84
CA SER A 237 21.79 -49.18 3.42
C SER A 237 23.18 -49.72 3.06
N ASP A 238 23.33 -50.28 1.85
CA ASP A 238 24.57 -50.87 1.28
C ASP A 238 25.74 -49.90 1.04
N SER A 239 25.81 -48.77 1.77
CA SER A 239 26.90 -47.81 1.62
C SER A 239 28.18 -48.32 2.31
N PRO A 240 29.34 -48.28 1.64
CA PRO A 240 30.56 -48.87 2.17
C PRO A 240 31.18 -47.97 3.26
N VAL A 241 31.36 -48.55 4.45
CA VAL A 241 32.17 -48.05 5.58
C VAL A 241 31.68 -46.76 6.26
N GLU A 242 30.52 -46.83 6.91
CA GLU A 242 30.27 -46.01 8.12
C GLU A 242 30.54 -46.87 9.34
N THR A 243 31.50 -46.46 10.18
CA THR A 243 31.73 -47.12 11.47
C THR A 243 30.56 -46.85 12.43
N LEU A 244 30.36 -47.69 13.46
CA LEU A 244 29.31 -47.43 14.47
C LEU A 244 29.51 -46.09 15.15
N ARG A 245 30.78 -45.71 15.33
CA ARG A 245 31.20 -44.41 15.83
C ARG A 245 30.76 -43.25 14.93
N ASP A 246 30.85 -43.37 13.61
CA ASP A 246 30.42 -42.31 12.68
C ASP A 246 28.91 -42.09 12.76
N ARG A 247 28.14 -43.18 12.90
CA ARG A 247 26.69 -43.11 13.09
C ARG A 247 26.30 -42.49 14.42
N LEU A 248 26.91 -42.91 15.52
CA LEU A 248 26.72 -42.31 16.85
C LEU A 248 27.01 -40.81 16.83
N THR A 249 28.11 -40.41 16.18
CA THR A 249 28.51 -39.00 16.07
C THR A 249 27.50 -38.20 15.24
N THR A 250 27.00 -38.77 14.15
CA THR A 250 26.00 -38.14 13.27
C THR A 250 24.67 -37.95 13.99
N GLU A 251 24.16 -38.98 14.67
CA GLU A 251 22.92 -38.92 15.46
C GLU A 251 23.04 -37.93 16.61
N ARG A 252 24.16 -37.95 17.34
CA ARG A 252 24.42 -36.99 18.41
C ARG A 252 24.35 -35.56 17.89
N LYS A 253 25.07 -35.27 16.79
CA LYS A 253 25.09 -33.93 16.18
C LYS A 253 23.70 -33.50 15.70
N ALA A 254 22.94 -34.42 15.09
CA ALA A 254 21.57 -34.15 14.66
C ALA A 254 20.64 -33.83 15.84
N LEU A 255 20.82 -34.54 16.96
CA LEU A 255 20.03 -34.34 18.17
C LEU A 255 20.40 -33.03 18.87
N GLU A 256 21.69 -32.73 19.04
CA GLU A 256 22.20 -31.46 19.57
C GLU A 256 21.69 -30.26 18.74
N GLU A 257 21.70 -30.37 17.42
CA GLU A 257 21.16 -29.32 16.54
C GLU A 257 19.63 -29.16 16.68
N THR A 258 18.91 -30.27 16.88
CA THR A 258 17.46 -30.23 17.10
C THR A 258 17.12 -29.61 18.45
N ILE A 259 17.89 -29.90 19.51
CA ILE A 259 17.78 -29.28 20.84
C ILE A 259 18.02 -27.78 20.73
N ARG A 260 19.13 -27.38 20.10
CA ARG A 260 19.48 -25.96 19.87
C ARG A 260 18.38 -25.23 19.11
N LYS A 261 17.77 -25.89 18.12
CA LYS A 261 16.63 -25.33 17.37
C LYS A 261 15.40 -25.09 18.27
N LYS A 262 15.13 -25.98 19.24
CA LYS A 262 14.03 -25.81 20.20
C LYS A 262 14.29 -24.70 21.21
N GLU A 263 15.53 -24.53 21.66
CA GLU A 263 15.93 -23.40 22.51
C GLU A 263 15.74 -22.07 21.79
N LEU A 264 16.14 -21.99 20.52
CA LEU A 264 15.89 -20.83 19.68
C LEU A 264 14.40 -20.60 19.46
N GLU A 265 13.59 -21.66 19.29
CA GLU A 265 12.13 -21.55 19.16
C GLU A 265 11.52 -20.91 20.42
N LEU A 266 11.98 -21.30 21.61
CA LEU A 266 11.53 -20.73 22.90
C LEU A 266 11.91 -19.25 23.05
N LEU A 267 13.15 -18.88 22.70
CA LEU A 267 13.61 -17.49 22.72
C LEU A 267 12.83 -16.62 21.72
N GLU A 268 12.47 -17.18 20.57
CA GLU A 268 11.72 -16.52 19.51
C GLU A 268 10.20 -16.43 19.78
N LEU A 269 9.69 -16.98 20.89
CA LEU A 269 8.28 -16.84 21.28
C LEU A 269 7.90 -15.40 21.65
N SER A 270 8.87 -14.54 21.97
CA SER A 270 8.62 -13.11 22.13
C SER A 270 8.20 -12.50 20.78
N ARG A 271 6.90 -12.22 20.66
CA ARG A 271 6.30 -11.67 19.42
C ARG A 271 6.41 -10.17 19.31
N PHE A 272 6.46 -9.44 20.43
CA PHE A 272 6.56 -7.98 20.43
C PHE A 272 8.01 -7.50 20.51
N ARG A 273 8.40 -6.60 19.61
CA ARG A 273 9.76 -6.04 19.59
C ARG A 273 9.71 -4.53 19.34
N TYR A 274 10.56 -3.80 20.03
CA TYR A 274 10.76 -2.37 19.85
C TYR A 274 12.01 -2.13 19.01
N ILE A 275 11.91 -1.29 17.98
CA ILE A 275 13.06 -0.87 17.18
C ILE A 275 13.05 0.65 17.07
N ALA A 276 14.14 1.27 17.50
CA ALA A 276 14.44 2.67 17.22
C ALA A 276 15.83 2.73 16.58
N ARG A 277 15.92 3.43 15.45
CA ARG A 277 17.18 3.57 14.72
C ARG A 277 18.04 4.72 15.26
N PRO A 278 19.37 4.62 15.20
CA PRO A 278 20.24 5.74 15.50
C PRO A 278 20.06 6.86 14.45
N LYS A 279 20.12 8.11 14.90
CA LYS A 279 20.02 9.30 14.05
C LYS A 279 21.30 10.13 14.15
N THR A 280 22.18 9.98 13.17
CA THR A 280 23.43 10.75 13.08
C THR A 280 23.17 12.19 12.66
N PRO A 281 23.61 13.21 13.43
CA PRO A 281 23.44 14.60 13.06
C PRO A 281 24.03 14.91 11.67
N GLY A 282 23.25 15.59 10.83
CA GLY A 282 23.67 15.98 9.48
C GLY A 282 23.46 14.93 8.39
N VAL A 283 23.08 13.69 8.74
CA VAL A 283 22.77 12.63 7.78
C VAL A 283 21.27 12.60 7.50
N ALA A 284 20.87 12.41 6.24
CA ALA A 284 19.46 12.30 5.88
C ALA A 284 18.86 11.01 6.45
N HIS A 285 17.74 11.12 7.15
CA HIS A 285 17.08 9.96 7.77
C HIS A 285 15.94 9.38 6.92
N HIS A 286 15.52 10.01 5.83
CA HIS A 286 14.49 9.48 4.92
C HIS A 286 13.15 9.10 5.59
N ALA A 287 12.79 9.75 6.71
CA ALA A 287 11.52 9.62 7.42
C ALA A 287 11.06 8.15 7.57
N LYS A 288 9.79 7.84 7.23
CA LYS A 288 9.18 6.52 7.34
C LYS A 288 9.90 5.45 6.51
N ALA A 289 10.30 5.78 5.28
CA ALA A 289 11.02 4.85 4.40
C ALA A 289 12.30 4.33 5.07
N GLY A 290 13.10 5.23 5.62
CA GLY A 290 14.33 4.84 6.30
C GLY A 290 14.09 4.09 7.61
N ASN A 291 12.97 4.32 8.30
CA ASN A 291 12.62 3.57 9.51
C ASN A 291 12.30 2.10 9.17
N ILE A 292 11.49 1.90 8.11
CA ILE A 292 11.18 0.56 7.58
C ILE A 292 12.47 -0.13 7.07
N ASN A 293 13.30 0.59 6.31
CA ASN A 293 14.55 0.02 5.79
C ASN A 293 15.49 -0.40 6.91
N TYR A 294 15.67 0.43 7.94
CA TYR A 294 16.51 0.07 9.07
C TYR A 294 16.01 -1.21 9.74
N ALA A 295 14.70 -1.35 9.94
CA ALA A 295 14.14 -2.58 10.48
C ALA A 295 14.40 -3.80 9.58
N ILE A 296 14.37 -3.63 8.26
CA ILE A 296 14.65 -4.70 7.29
C ILE A 296 16.11 -5.15 7.33
N PHE A 297 17.06 -4.21 7.40
CA PHE A 297 18.50 -4.49 7.25
C PHE A 297 19.27 -4.64 8.57
N SER A 298 18.72 -4.18 9.70
CA SER A 298 19.36 -4.30 11.04
C SER A 298 19.59 -5.73 11.54
N GLY A 299 19.09 -6.75 10.85
CA GLY A 299 19.16 -8.15 11.28
C GLY A 299 18.17 -8.55 12.38
N GLN A 300 17.34 -7.61 12.86
CA GLN A 300 16.36 -7.87 13.94
C GLN A 300 15.03 -8.47 13.43
N THR A 301 14.81 -8.44 12.11
CA THR A 301 13.58 -8.90 11.45
C THR A 301 13.90 -9.94 10.38
N ALA A 302 13.08 -10.98 10.25
CA ALA A 302 13.38 -12.14 9.39
C ALA A 302 12.14 -12.77 8.73
N GLY A 303 10.95 -12.18 8.91
CA GLY A 303 9.69 -12.67 8.34
C GLY A 303 9.72 -12.70 6.81
N ASN A 304 9.17 -13.75 6.20
CA ASN A 304 9.10 -13.84 4.73
C ASN A 304 8.24 -12.73 4.11
N PHE A 305 7.23 -12.28 4.86
CA PHE A 305 6.36 -11.16 4.50
C PHE A 305 6.39 -10.07 5.56
N ILE A 306 6.15 -8.84 5.12
CA ILE A 306 6.10 -7.63 5.95
C ILE A 306 4.72 -7.02 5.79
N VAL A 307 3.96 -6.89 6.88
CA VAL A 307 2.75 -6.05 6.91
C VAL A 307 3.16 -4.65 7.36
N THR A 308 2.76 -3.63 6.62
CA THR A 308 2.99 -2.23 7.03
C THR A 308 1.70 -1.60 7.50
N LEU A 309 1.70 -1.11 8.74
CA LEU A 309 0.62 -0.36 9.36
C LEU A 309 1.15 0.98 9.87
N ASP A 310 0.39 2.03 9.59
CA ASP A 310 0.54 3.29 10.31
C ASP A 310 0.12 3.10 11.78
N ALA A 311 0.71 3.90 12.68
CA ALA A 311 0.42 3.91 14.11
C ALA A 311 -1.07 3.94 14.48
N ASP A 312 -1.90 4.53 13.63
CA ASP A 312 -3.34 4.73 13.82
C ASP A 312 -4.22 3.81 12.99
N HIS A 313 -3.67 2.79 12.31
CA HIS A 313 -4.44 1.87 11.47
C HIS A 313 -4.60 0.50 12.14
N ILE A 314 -5.79 0.25 12.68
CA ILE A 314 -6.12 -0.93 13.46
C ILE A 314 -6.53 -2.08 12.53
N PRO A 315 -5.76 -3.19 12.45
CA PRO A 315 -6.08 -4.34 11.61
C PRO A 315 -7.18 -5.22 12.22
N LYS A 316 -7.95 -5.86 11.35
CA LYS A 316 -8.94 -6.89 11.71
C LYS A 316 -8.26 -8.25 11.89
N GLN A 317 -8.85 -9.08 12.74
CA GLN A 317 -8.31 -10.41 13.06
C GLN A 317 -8.08 -11.29 11.82
N ASN A 318 -8.94 -11.19 10.81
CA ASN A 318 -8.86 -12.00 9.60
C ASN A 318 -7.88 -11.47 8.52
N PHE A 319 -7.15 -10.36 8.77
CA PHE A 319 -6.32 -9.68 7.76
C PHE A 319 -5.42 -10.66 7.00
N LEU A 320 -4.55 -11.40 7.70
CA LEU A 320 -3.57 -12.30 7.10
C LEU A 320 -4.22 -13.44 6.32
N LYS A 321 -5.27 -14.03 6.87
CA LYS A 321 -6.01 -15.12 6.22
C LYS A 321 -6.66 -14.72 4.90
N ARG A 322 -6.94 -13.43 4.71
CA ARG A 322 -7.55 -12.87 3.49
C ARG A 322 -6.53 -12.37 2.47
N VAL A 323 -5.27 -12.17 2.84
CA VAL A 323 -4.24 -11.62 1.92
C VAL A 323 -3.12 -12.60 1.57
N VAL A 324 -2.66 -13.41 2.52
CA VAL A 324 -1.58 -14.40 2.31
C VAL A 324 -1.85 -15.37 1.15
N PRO A 325 -3.09 -15.85 0.93
CA PRO A 325 -3.36 -16.80 -0.17
C PRO A 325 -3.01 -16.28 -1.57
N TYR A 326 -2.94 -14.96 -1.79
CA TYR A 326 -2.58 -14.40 -3.09
C TYR A 326 -1.14 -14.73 -3.49
N PHE A 327 -0.22 -14.96 -2.55
CA PHE A 327 1.20 -15.20 -2.85
C PHE A 327 1.52 -16.63 -3.33
N TYR A 328 0.49 -17.48 -3.40
CA TYR A 328 0.61 -18.88 -3.78
C TYR A 328 -0.13 -19.17 -5.09
N THR A 329 0.42 -20.07 -5.87
CA THR A 329 -0.22 -20.64 -7.06
C THR A 329 -0.15 -22.15 -6.96
N TYR A 330 -1.30 -22.82 -7.10
CA TYR A 330 -1.32 -24.27 -7.03
C TYR A 330 -0.79 -24.86 -8.35
N ASN A 331 0.27 -25.65 -8.26
CA ASN A 331 0.87 -26.31 -9.40
C ASN A 331 0.33 -27.74 -9.50
N LEU A 332 -0.50 -27.97 -10.52
CA LEU A 332 -1.13 -29.28 -10.78
C LEU A 332 -0.12 -30.37 -11.12
N SER A 333 1.04 -30.03 -11.68
CA SER A 333 2.06 -31.00 -12.07
C SER A 333 2.87 -31.52 -10.89
N THR A 334 3.15 -30.66 -9.90
CA THR A 334 3.91 -31.02 -8.68
C THR A 334 2.99 -31.39 -7.51
N GLY A 335 1.69 -31.08 -7.61
CA GLY A 335 0.71 -31.26 -6.55
C GLY A 335 0.90 -30.32 -5.36
N ARG A 336 1.72 -29.27 -5.48
CA ARG A 336 2.10 -28.35 -4.38
C ARG A 336 1.82 -26.89 -4.72
N TYR A 337 1.83 -26.03 -3.69
CA TYR A 337 1.78 -24.59 -3.88
C TYR A 337 3.17 -24.04 -4.16
N ASP A 338 3.31 -23.36 -5.30
CA ASP A 338 4.51 -22.61 -5.65
C ASP A 338 4.32 -21.14 -5.28
N GLN A 339 5.42 -20.48 -4.91
CA GLN A 339 5.43 -19.03 -4.74
C GLN A 339 5.33 -18.34 -6.11
N ASN A 340 4.63 -17.21 -6.14
CA ASN A 340 4.46 -16.41 -7.36
C ASN A 340 5.18 -15.06 -7.29
N GLN A 341 5.24 -14.38 -8.44
CA GLN A 341 5.85 -13.05 -8.59
C GLN A 341 4.97 -11.90 -8.10
N ILE A 342 4.15 -12.11 -7.06
CA ILE A 342 3.43 -11.01 -6.42
C ILE A 342 4.35 -10.41 -5.35
N ALA A 343 4.68 -9.12 -5.52
CA ALA A 343 5.49 -8.37 -4.57
C ALA A 343 4.65 -7.86 -3.40
N PHE A 344 3.40 -7.44 -3.63
CA PHE A 344 2.54 -6.97 -2.55
C PHE A 344 1.05 -7.10 -2.85
N VAL A 345 0.26 -7.13 -1.78
CA VAL A 345 -1.20 -7.02 -1.80
C VAL A 345 -1.59 -5.76 -1.04
N GLN A 346 -2.16 -4.78 -1.73
CA GLN A 346 -2.72 -3.58 -1.14
C GLN A 346 -4.17 -3.83 -0.75
N THR A 347 -4.54 -3.50 0.49
CA THR A 347 -5.94 -3.54 0.93
C THR A 347 -6.53 -2.14 1.02
N ARG A 348 -7.85 -2.04 1.15
CA ARG A 348 -8.55 -0.76 1.24
C ARG A 348 -8.18 -0.02 2.54
N GLN A 349 -8.09 1.31 2.47
CA GLN A 349 -8.04 2.18 3.65
C GLN A 349 -9.39 2.87 3.85
N ASP A 350 -9.81 2.99 5.10
CA ASP A 350 -11.02 3.69 5.52
C ASP A 350 -10.81 4.23 6.95
N PHE A 351 -11.67 5.16 7.38
CA PHE A 351 -11.48 5.86 8.65
C PHE A 351 -12.72 5.82 9.53
N TYR A 352 -12.54 5.59 10.83
CA TYR A 352 -13.65 5.43 11.77
C TYR A 352 -14.09 6.74 12.45
N ASN A 353 -13.25 7.78 12.45
CA ASN A 353 -13.52 9.07 13.11
C ASN A 353 -14.13 10.14 12.18
N ILE A 354 -14.59 9.78 10.98
CA ILE A 354 -15.10 10.77 10.01
C ILE A 354 -16.43 11.37 10.52
N PRO A 355 -16.53 12.70 10.68
CA PRO A 355 -17.77 13.32 11.14
C PRO A 355 -18.89 13.27 10.08
N PRO A 356 -20.17 13.36 10.50
CA PRO A 356 -21.29 13.36 9.58
C PRO A 356 -21.15 14.41 8.46
N GLY A 357 -21.42 13.98 7.23
CA GLY A 357 -21.30 14.84 6.04
C GLY A 357 -19.88 15.04 5.52
N ASP A 358 -18.85 14.50 6.19
CA ASP A 358 -17.44 14.53 5.79
C ASP A 358 -16.99 15.94 5.34
N PRO A 359 -16.94 16.93 6.26
CA PRO A 359 -16.61 18.31 5.94
C PRO A 359 -15.26 18.44 5.23
N PHE A 360 -14.30 17.58 5.54
CA PHE A 360 -12.90 17.60 5.08
C PHE A 360 -12.60 16.67 3.88
N GLY A 361 -13.59 15.88 3.44
CA GLY A 361 -13.51 15.03 2.26
C GLY A 361 -12.58 13.83 2.40
N HIS A 362 -12.51 13.22 3.59
CA HIS A 362 -11.61 12.09 3.88
C HIS A 362 -12.04 10.78 3.22
N ARG A 363 -13.33 10.59 2.93
CA ARG A 363 -13.81 9.38 2.25
C ARG A 363 -13.22 9.31 0.84
N ALA A 364 -12.58 8.19 0.54
CA ALA A 364 -11.85 7.99 -0.70
C ALA A 364 -12.37 6.78 -1.50
N ASN A 365 -13.68 6.51 -1.51
CA ASN A 365 -14.24 5.33 -2.18
C ASN A 365 -14.09 5.36 -3.69
N LEU A 366 -13.94 6.55 -4.29
CA LEU A 366 -13.58 6.65 -5.70
C LEU A 366 -12.18 6.07 -5.95
N PHE A 367 -11.23 6.39 -5.07
CA PHE A 367 -9.84 5.95 -5.16
C PHE A 367 -9.68 4.47 -4.77
N TYR A 368 -10.08 4.09 -3.55
CA TYR A 368 -10.02 2.71 -3.06
C TYR A 368 -11.13 1.80 -3.63
N GLY A 369 -12.00 2.31 -4.48
CA GLY A 369 -12.97 1.51 -5.21
C GLY A 369 -12.55 1.36 -6.67
N PRO A 370 -13.29 1.96 -7.61
CA PRO A 370 -13.09 1.72 -9.03
C PRO A 370 -11.68 2.05 -9.53
N LEU A 371 -11.01 3.08 -8.99
CA LEU A 371 -9.67 3.46 -9.47
C LEU A 371 -8.59 2.43 -9.13
N GLN A 372 -8.49 1.98 -7.87
CA GLN A 372 -7.55 0.91 -7.49
C GLN A 372 -7.90 -0.43 -8.15
N GLN A 373 -9.18 -0.74 -8.31
CA GLN A 373 -9.63 -1.91 -9.07
C GLN A 373 -9.25 -1.84 -10.56
N GLY A 374 -9.33 -0.65 -11.17
CA GLY A 374 -8.88 -0.40 -12.54
C GLY A 374 -7.38 -0.56 -12.71
N LYS A 375 -6.61 -0.09 -11.72
CA LYS A 375 -5.16 -0.28 -11.64
C LYS A 375 -4.76 -1.75 -11.50
N ASP A 376 -5.45 -2.50 -10.64
CA ASP A 376 -5.23 -3.94 -10.45
C ASP A 376 -5.42 -4.73 -11.75
N GLY A 377 -6.43 -4.40 -12.56
CA GLY A 377 -6.64 -5.03 -13.87
C GLY A 377 -5.53 -4.78 -14.90
N MET A 378 -4.67 -3.79 -14.65
CA MET A 378 -3.51 -3.43 -15.48
C MET A 378 -2.18 -3.73 -14.77
N ASN A 379 -2.18 -4.51 -13.68
CA ASN A 379 -0.98 -4.79 -12.87
C ASN A 379 -0.25 -3.51 -12.42
N ALA A 380 -1.02 -2.50 -12.02
CA ALA A 380 -0.53 -1.18 -11.66
C ALA A 380 -1.15 -0.69 -10.34
N ALA A 381 -1.76 -1.58 -9.55
CA ALA A 381 -2.21 -1.24 -8.20
C ALA A 381 -0.97 -0.86 -7.39
N PHE A 382 -0.90 0.38 -6.91
CA PHE A 382 0.27 0.84 -6.18
C PHE A 382 0.04 0.77 -4.67
N TYR A 383 1.14 0.63 -3.97
CA TYR A 383 1.24 0.61 -2.51
C TYR A 383 0.96 2.02 -1.96
N THR A 384 0.11 2.11 -0.93
CA THR A 384 -0.35 3.38 -0.34
C THR A 384 0.14 3.58 1.10
N GLY A 385 1.31 3.01 1.43
CA GLY A 385 2.05 3.25 2.67
C GLY A 385 1.55 2.50 3.91
N THR A 386 0.31 2.03 3.91
CA THR A 386 -0.28 1.26 5.02
C THR A 386 -1.33 0.27 4.50
N ASN A 387 -1.77 -0.65 5.37
CA ASN A 387 -2.75 -1.68 5.09
C ASN A 387 -2.33 -2.59 3.92
N ALA A 388 -1.04 -2.94 3.86
CA ALA A 388 -0.49 -3.78 2.80
C ALA A 388 0.42 -4.85 3.37
N ILE A 389 0.50 -5.98 2.66
CA ILE A 389 1.49 -7.03 2.89
C ILE A 389 2.46 -7.06 1.71
N LEU A 390 3.76 -7.02 2.01
CA LEU A 390 4.85 -7.01 1.06
C LEU A 390 5.69 -8.28 1.22
N ARG A 391 6.13 -8.84 0.10
CA ARG A 391 7.11 -9.92 0.04
C ARG A 391 8.48 -9.33 0.32
N ARG A 392 9.13 -9.78 1.40
CA ARG A 392 10.46 -9.27 1.81
C ARG A 392 11.50 -9.43 0.71
N GLU A 393 11.54 -10.61 0.07
CA GLU A 393 12.45 -10.89 -1.04
C GLU A 393 12.32 -9.87 -2.18
N ALA A 394 11.10 -9.54 -2.59
CA ALA A 394 10.87 -8.57 -3.67
C ALA A 394 11.35 -7.17 -3.27
N LEU A 395 11.04 -6.76 -2.03
CA LEU A 395 11.42 -5.45 -1.51
C LEU A 395 12.94 -5.31 -1.36
N VAL A 396 13.60 -6.32 -0.79
CA VAL A 396 15.05 -6.37 -0.60
C VAL A 396 15.76 -6.46 -1.94
N SER A 397 15.40 -7.39 -2.82
CA SER A 397 16.08 -7.54 -4.12
C SER A 397 16.03 -6.26 -4.97
N VAL A 398 14.86 -5.62 -5.07
CA VAL A 398 14.70 -4.38 -5.83
C VAL A 398 15.39 -3.22 -5.13
N GLY A 399 15.28 -3.12 -3.80
CA GLY A 399 15.94 -2.07 -3.04
C GLY A 399 17.47 -2.16 -3.12
N LEU A 400 18.05 -3.35 -3.00
CA LEU A 400 19.47 -3.63 -3.18
C LEU A 400 19.94 -3.25 -4.59
N GLN A 401 19.20 -3.63 -5.63
CA GLN A 401 19.55 -3.27 -7.00
C GLN A 401 19.58 -1.76 -7.19
N ASN A 402 18.55 -1.05 -6.72
CA ASN A 402 18.51 0.41 -6.82
C ASN A 402 19.62 1.07 -5.99
N PHE A 403 19.91 0.55 -4.80
CA PHE A 403 21.03 1.04 -4.00
C PHE A 403 22.35 0.84 -4.73
N ALA A 404 22.60 -0.34 -5.31
CA ALA A 404 23.81 -0.61 -6.07
C ALA A 404 23.96 0.33 -7.28
N ASP A 405 22.87 0.56 -8.03
CA ASP A 405 22.85 1.49 -9.16
C ASP A 405 23.13 2.95 -8.75
N GLU A 406 22.67 3.34 -7.56
CA GLU A 406 22.90 4.66 -6.98
C GLU A 406 24.31 4.79 -6.37
N PHE A 407 24.79 3.76 -5.69
CA PHE A 407 26.13 3.65 -5.12
C PHE A 407 27.21 3.68 -6.22
N ALA A 408 26.96 3.04 -7.36
CA ALA A 408 27.85 3.11 -8.52
C ALA A 408 28.01 4.54 -9.08
N LYS A 409 27.12 5.46 -8.73
CA LYS A 409 27.23 6.90 -9.07
C LYS A 409 27.86 7.72 -7.96
N ASP A 410 27.71 7.28 -6.71
CA ASP A 410 28.24 7.94 -5.52
C ASP A 410 28.65 6.89 -4.46
N GLU A 411 29.93 6.50 -4.50
CA GLU A 411 30.51 5.48 -3.64
C GLU A 411 30.57 5.91 -2.15
N LYS A 412 30.25 7.17 -1.82
CA LYS A 412 30.21 7.63 -0.43
C LYS A 412 28.95 7.21 0.32
N ARG A 413 27.99 6.60 -0.37
CA ARG A 413 26.66 6.28 0.17
C ARG A 413 26.58 4.92 0.85
N LEU A 414 27.70 4.20 1.02
CA LEU A 414 27.70 2.89 1.67
C LEU A 414 27.05 2.93 3.05
N ASP A 415 27.34 3.98 3.82
CA ASP A 415 26.82 4.18 5.19
C ASP A 415 25.30 4.40 5.24
N GLU A 416 24.66 4.70 4.10
CA GLU A 416 23.21 4.89 3.99
C GLU A 416 22.46 3.60 3.68
N PHE A 417 23.15 2.48 3.44
CA PHE A 417 22.57 1.23 2.96
C PHE A 417 21.31 0.82 3.74
N ASP A 418 21.41 0.78 5.07
CA ASP A 418 20.31 0.40 5.96
C ASP A 418 19.11 1.37 5.89
N LEU A 419 19.31 2.59 5.37
CA LEU A 419 18.28 3.61 5.27
C LEU A 419 17.61 3.66 3.89
N VAL A 420 18.24 3.13 2.85
CA VAL A 420 17.77 3.30 1.46
C VAL A 420 17.62 1.99 0.67
N GLY A 421 18.12 0.86 1.19
CA GLY A 421 18.21 -0.42 0.49
C GLY A 421 16.89 -1.20 0.32
N GLY A 422 15.74 -0.64 0.69
CA GLY A 422 14.43 -1.33 0.64
C GLY A 422 13.34 -0.49 -0.01
N VAL A 423 12.42 0.04 0.81
CA VAL A 423 11.44 1.05 0.44
C VAL A 423 12.15 2.29 -0.10
N SER A 424 11.66 2.85 -1.20
CA SER A 424 12.26 4.00 -1.89
C SER A 424 12.40 5.22 -0.97
N SER A 425 13.62 5.72 -0.80
CA SER A 425 13.90 6.95 -0.04
C SER A 425 13.94 8.24 -0.88
N ASN A 426 13.68 8.14 -2.19
CA ASN A 426 13.87 9.22 -3.17
C ASN A 426 12.73 10.26 -3.24
N SER A 427 11.65 10.08 -2.49
CA SER A 427 10.54 11.03 -2.43
C SER A 427 9.84 10.93 -1.08
N ILE A 428 9.11 11.98 -0.71
CA ILE A 428 8.17 11.98 0.43
C ILE A 428 7.01 10.99 0.19
N THR A 429 6.76 10.60 -1.06
CA THR A 429 5.80 9.56 -1.43
C THR A 429 6.58 8.28 -1.74
N GLU A 430 7.19 7.70 -0.71
CA GLU A 430 8.01 6.49 -0.81
C GLU A 430 7.23 5.27 -1.31
N ASP A 431 5.95 5.22 -0.96
CA ASP A 431 5.04 4.11 -1.17
C ASP A 431 4.74 3.87 -2.65
N MET A 432 4.23 4.90 -3.34
CA MET A 432 3.96 4.83 -4.78
C MET A 432 5.25 4.60 -5.58
N ASN A 433 6.36 5.22 -5.17
CA ASN A 433 7.64 5.03 -5.86
C ASN A 433 8.15 3.59 -5.70
N THR A 434 8.04 3.01 -4.49
CA THR A 434 8.39 1.61 -4.23
C THR A 434 7.57 0.67 -5.10
N ALA A 435 6.26 0.89 -5.22
CA ALA A 435 5.42 0.11 -6.12
C ALA A 435 5.86 0.21 -7.59
N MET A 436 6.20 1.42 -8.05
CA MET A 436 6.67 1.65 -9.42
C MET A 436 8.00 0.94 -9.70
N ARG A 437 8.94 0.95 -8.74
CA ARG A 437 10.21 0.24 -8.83
C ARG A 437 10.00 -1.28 -8.85
N LEU A 438 9.13 -1.82 -7.99
CA LEU A 438 8.79 -3.24 -7.98
C LEU A 438 8.19 -3.68 -9.33
N HIS A 439 7.25 -2.91 -9.88
CA HIS A 439 6.66 -3.18 -11.20
C HIS A 439 7.68 -3.09 -12.33
N SER A 440 8.59 -2.12 -12.27
CA SER A 440 9.68 -1.95 -13.24
C SER A 440 10.65 -3.14 -13.22
N ALA A 441 10.85 -3.77 -12.06
CA ALA A 441 11.62 -5.01 -11.92
C ALA A 441 10.83 -6.29 -12.32
N GLY A 442 9.60 -6.15 -12.85
CA GLY A 442 8.79 -7.27 -13.32
C GLY A 442 7.90 -7.93 -12.26
N TRP A 443 7.93 -7.46 -11.01
CA TRP A 443 7.00 -7.93 -9.98
C TRP A 443 5.57 -7.48 -10.26
N LYS A 444 4.61 -8.22 -9.70
CA LYS A 444 3.17 -7.95 -9.80
C LYS A 444 2.61 -7.44 -8.48
N SER A 445 1.48 -6.75 -8.55
CA SER A 445 0.72 -6.37 -7.36
C SER A 445 -0.74 -6.77 -7.47
N ILE A 446 -1.40 -6.85 -6.32
CA ILE A 446 -2.82 -7.16 -6.21
C ILE A 446 -3.51 -6.09 -5.38
N TYR A 447 -4.73 -5.73 -5.78
CA TYR A 447 -5.64 -4.96 -4.93
C TYR A 447 -6.75 -5.83 -4.35
N HIS A 448 -6.90 -5.83 -3.03
CA HIS A 448 -7.96 -6.53 -2.33
C HIS A 448 -8.93 -5.54 -1.68
N ASN A 449 -10.09 -5.37 -2.32
CA ASN A 449 -11.12 -4.41 -1.90
C ASN A 449 -12.02 -4.97 -0.78
N GLU A 450 -11.40 -5.33 0.34
CA GLU A 450 -12.05 -5.65 1.61
C GLU A 450 -11.49 -4.72 2.68
N LEU A 451 -12.35 -4.20 3.55
CA LEU A 451 -11.91 -3.39 4.68
C LEU A 451 -11.30 -4.31 5.74
N LEU A 452 -9.98 -4.41 5.76
CA LEU A 452 -9.23 -5.26 6.69
C LEU A 452 -8.46 -4.47 7.76
N ALA A 453 -8.38 -3.16 7.64
CA ALA A 453 -7.86 -2.27 8.66
C ALA A 453 -8.49 -0.88 8.50
N GLU A 454 -8.75 -0.20 9.60
CA GLU A 454 -9.35 1.15 9.63
C GLU A 454 -8.49 2.09 10.48
N GLY A 455 -8.42 3.36 10.11
CA GLY A 455 -7.56 4.30 10.83
C GLY A 455 -8.19 5.64 11.17
N LEU A 456 -7.34 6.59 11.57
CA LEU A 456 -7.73 7.95 11.92
C LEU A 456 -7.52 8.92 10.75
N ALA A 457 -8.59 9.60 10.37
CA ALA A 457 -8.54 10.78 9.51
C ALA A 457 -8.08 12.01 10.32
N PRO A 458 -7.39 12.98 9.72
CA PRO A 458 -7.10 14.25 10.39
C PRO A 458 -8.37 14.98 10.86
N ASP A 459 -8.40 15.47 12.10
CA ASP A 459 -9.60 16.07 12.70
C ASP A 459 -9.85 17.54 12.34
N ASP A 460 -8.91 18.20 11.65
CA ASP A 460 -8.98 19.62 11.30
C ASP A 460 -8.52 19.93 9.86
N LEU A 461 -8.91 21.10 9.36
CA LEU A 461 -8.62 21.52 7.98
C LEU A 461 -7.13 21.74 7.73
N SER A 462 -6.39 22.31 8.69
CA SER A 462 -4.95 22.58 8.54
C SER A 462 -4.18 21.29 8.35
N SER A 463 -4.42 20.31 9.22
CA SER A 463 -3.84 18.97 9.17
C SER A 463 -4.20 18.25 7.87
N THR A 464 -5.47 18.34 7.44
CA THR A 464 -5.95 17.76 6.18
C THR A 464 -5.22 18.36 4.96
N LEU A 465 -5.12 19.69 4.87
CA LEU A 465 -4.46 20.36 3.74
C LEU A 465 -2.96 20.09 3.73
N LYS A 466 -2.29 20.07 4.89
CA LYS A 466 -0.88 19.69 5.00
C LYS A 466 -0.63 18.27 4.49
N GLN A 467 -1.51 17.32 4.83
CA GLN A 467 -1.40 15.94 4.36
C GLN A 467 -1.55 15.85 2.83
N ARG A 468 -2.59 16.47 2.25
CA ARG A 468 -2.81 16.48 0.80
C ARG A 468 -1.70 17.18 0.03
N LEU A 469 -1.15 18.26 0.58
CA LEU A 469 -0.02 18.98 -0.01
C LEU A 469 1.20 18.07 -0.09
N ARG A 470 1.52 17.31 0.97
CA ARG A 470 2.62 16.33 0.95
C ARG A 470 2.43 15.26 -0.12
N TRP A 471 1.23 14.70 -0.26
CA TRP A 471 0.93 13.72 -1.30
C TRP A 471 1.12 14.28 -2.71
N ALA A 472 0.66 15.52 -2.94
CA ALA A 472 0.81 16.19 -4.22
C ALA A 472 2.29 16.47 -4.54
N GLN A 473 3.03 17.07 -3.60
CA GLN A 473 4.44 17.39 -3.75
C GLN A 473 5.29 16.14 -3.99
N GLY A 474 5.12 15.10 -3.16
CA GLY A 474 5.88 13.87 -3.29
C GLY A 474 5.57 13.12 -4.59
N THR A 475 4.33 13.12 -5.06
CA THR A 475 3.96 12.53 -6.35
C THR A 475 4.62 13.25 -7.52
N ILE A 476 4.61 14.59 -7.52
CA ILE A 476 5.25 15.39 -8.58
C ILE A 476 6.78 15.24 -8.51
N GLN A 477 7.36 15.11 -7.31
CA GLN A 477 8.78 14.83 -7.15
C GLN A 477 9.17 13.48 -7.77
N VAL A 478 8.33 12.44 -7.66
CA VAL A 478 8.54 11.16 -8.35
C VAL A 478 8.47 11.35 -9.87
N LEU A 479 7.52 12.15 -10.39
CA LEU A 479 7.44 12.45 -11.83
C LEU A 479 8.75 13.07 -12.35
N VAL A 480 9.33 14.02 -11.63
CA VAL A 480 10.57 14.70 -12.03
C VAL A 480 11.79 13.79 -11.88
N ARG A 481 11.86 12.96 -10.84
CA ARG A 481 13.04 12.12 -10.55
C ARG A 481 13.07 10.78 -11.29
N GLU A 482 11.93 10.12 -11.44
CA GLU A 482 11.84 8.73 -11.95
C GLU A 482 10.82 8.54 -13.08
N ASN A 483 10.35 9.63 -13.68
CA ASN A 483 9.35 9.71 -14.75
C ASN A 483 8.84 8.35 -15.30
N PRO A 484 7.59 7.94 -14.99
CA PRO A 484 7.06 6.64 -15.39
C PRO A 484 7.02 6.44 -16.91
N LEU A 485 6.96 7.50 -17.70
CA LEU A 485 6.90 7.40 -19.16
C LEU A 485 8.22 6.93 -19.77
N THR A 486 9.35 7.12 -19.08
CA THR A 486 10.69 6.75 -19.59
C THR A 486 11.36 5.63 -18.79
N LYS A 487 10.92 5.35 -17.56
CA LYS A 487 11.47 4.28 -16.70
C LYS A 487 11.44 2.90 -17.38
N SER A 488 12.57 2.20 -17.47
CA SER A 488 12.63 0.87 -18.10
C SER A 488 11.81 -0.19 -17.35
N GLY A 489 11.49 -1.32 -18.01
CA GLY A 489 10.79 -2.46 -17.39
C GLY A 489 9.28 -2.30 -17.13
N LEU A 490 8.76 -1.07 -17.10
CA LEU A 490 7.31 -0.85 -17.03
C LEU A 490 6.61 -1.17 -18.36
N THR A 491 5.50 -1.88 -18.28
CA THR A 491 4.59 -2.08 -19.41
C THR A 491 3.90 -0.78 -19.80
N PHE A 492 3.47 -0.66 -21.06
CA PHE A 492 2.74 0.51 -21.56
C PHE A 492 1.57 0.94 -20.63
N TRP A 493 0.77 -0.03 -20.17
CA TRP A 493 -0.37 0.25 -19.29
C TRP A 493 0.04 0.71 -17.90
N GLN A 494 1.11 0.16 -17.33
CA GLN A 494 1.66 0.64 -16.06
C GLN A 494 2.15 2.08 -16.19
N ARG A 495 2.86 2.43 -17.28
CA ARG A 495 3.31 3.81 -17.53
C ARG A 495 2.16 4.80 -17.51
N LEU A 496 1.09 4.51 -18.24
CA LEU A 496 -0.10 5.36 -18.28
C LEU A 496 -0.80 5.44 -16.92
N GLN A 497 -0.88 4.34 -16.16
CA GLN A 497 -1.52 4.33 -14.85
C GLN A 497 -0.78 5.17 -13.80
N TYR A 498 0.56 5.12 -13.78
CA TYR A 498 1.38 5.97 -12.92
C TYR A 498 1.33 7.42 -13.39
N PHE A 499 1.52 7.66 -14.69
CA PHE A 499 1.49 9.00 -15.26
C PHE A 499 0.14 9.69 -15.03
N LYS A 500 -0.98 8.99 -15.19
CA LYS A 500 -2.32 9.51 -14.88
C LYS A 500 -2.41 10.11 -13.47
N THR A 501 -1.91 9.39 -12.46
CA THR A 501 -1.95 9.83 -11.06
C THR A 501 -1.13 11.11 -10.89
N MET A 502 0.07 11.15 -11.47
CA MET A 502 0.94 12.34 -11.42
C MET A 502 0.36 13.52 -12.19
N TYR A 503 -0.17 13.29 -13.39
CA TYR A 503 -0.83 14.27 -14.24
C TYR A 503 -2.01 14.94 -13.53
N SER A 504 -2.78 14.18 -12.76
CA SER A 504 -3.97 14.72 -12.08
C SER A 504 -3.69 15.88 -11.12
N TYR A 505 -2.48 15.98 -10.56
CA TYR A 505 -2.09 17.07 -9.68
C TYR A 505 -1.88 18.42 -10.39
N PHE A 506 -1.80 18.45 -11.73
CA PHE A 506 -1.74 19.68 -12.51
C PHE A 506 -3.12 20.32 -12.74
N SER A 507 -4.20 19.69 -12.28
CA SER A 507 -5.57 20.14 -12.56
C SER A 507 -5.90 21.49 -11.95
N GLY A 508 -5.17 21.92 -10.91
CA GLY A 508 -5.35 23.22 -10.28
C GLY A 508 -5.26 24.39 -11.27
N PHE A 509 -4.38 24.31 -12.27
CA PHE A 509 -4.24 25.35 -13.29
C PHE A 509 -5.47 25.44 -14.21
N ALA A 510 -5.98 24.31 -14.68
CA ALA A 510 -7.19 24.27 -15.51
C ALA A 510 -8.42 24.73 -14.72
N THR A 511 -8.55 24.29 -13.47
CA THR A 511 -9.64 24.71 -12.57
C THR A 511 -9.67 26.23 -12.37
N LEU A 512 -8.51 26.86 -12.15
CA LEU A 512 -8.42 28.31 -12.01
C LEU A 512 -8.97 29.04 -13.24
N VAL A 513 -8.63 28.57 -14.45
CA VAL A 513 -9.16 29.15 -15.69
C VAL A 513 -10.68 29.02 -15.76
N PHE A 514 -11.22 27.82 -15.47
CA PHE A 514 -12.68 27.59 -15.53
C PHE A 514 -13.47 28.45 -14.55
N ILE A 515 -13.00 28.58 -13.30
CA ILE A 515 -13.72 29.37 -12.29
C ILE A 515 -13.57 30.87 -12.52
N SER A 516 -12.50 31.33 -13.16
CA SER A 516 -12.30 32.74 -13.50
C SER A 516 -13.10 33.21 -14.72
N CYS A 517 -13.44 32.33 -15.67
CA CYS A 517 -14.14 32.71 -16.90
C CYS A 517 -15.49 33.42 -16.66
N PRO A 518 -16.43 32.88 -15.85
CA PRO A 518 -17.69 33.58 -15.58
C PRO A 518 -17.50 34.93 -14.88
N ILE A 519 -16.49 35.03 -14.00
CA ILE A 519 -16.18 36.26 -13.27
C ILE A 519 -15.76 37.35 -14.25
N ILE A 520 -14.80 37.05 -15.13
CA ILE A 520 -14.32 37.99 -16.13
C ILE A 520 -15.49 38.43 -17.02
N TYR A 521 -16.32 37.48 -17.47
CA TYR A 521 -17.48 37.79 -18.28
C TYR A 521 -18.45 38.74 -17.58
N PHE A 522 -18.79 38.51 -16.31
CA PHE A 522 -19.72 39.39 -15.60
C PHE A 522 -19.27 40.85 -15.53
N PHE A 523 -17.97 41.11 -15.40
CA PHE A 523 -17.46 42.47 -15.28
C PHE A 523 -17.12 43.13 -16.62
N THR A 524 -16.80 42.35 -17.65
CA THR A 524 -16.24 42.88 -18.90
C THR A 524 -17.11 42.66 -20.13
N ASP A 525 -18.11 41.78 -20.06
CA ASP A 525 -18.85 41.22 -21.21
C ASP A 525 -17.96 40.55 -22.27
N ILE A 526 -16.67 40.33 -21.96
CA ILE A 526 -15.75 39.64 -22.84
C ILE A 526 -15.99 38.15 -22.69
N VAL A 527 -16.18 37.52 -23.84
CA VAL A 527 -16.60 36.14 -23.94
C VAL A 527 -15.54 35.32 -24.67
N PRO A 528 -15.04 34.21 -24.08
CA PRO A 528 -13.96 33.46 -24.67
C PRO A 528 -14.37 32.55 -25.84
N VAL A 529 -15.67 32.37 -26.08
CA VAL A 529 -16.25 31.43 -27.05
C VAL A 529 -17.12 32.17 -28.05
N LYS A 530 -16.63 32.64 -29.20
CA LYS A 530 -17.30 33.62 -30.09
C LYS A 530 -18.74 33.27 -30.50
N THR A 531 -19.04 31.99 -30.67
CA THR A 531 -20.35 31.47 -31.12
C THR A 531 -21.24 31.14 -29.91
N TYR A 532 -22.45 31.74 -29.84
CA TYR A 532 -23.48 31.45 -28.82
C TYR A 532 -24.78 30.94 -29.47
N GLY A 533 -25.71 30.50 -28.63
CA GLY A 533 -27.03 30.05 -29.07
C GLY A 533 -27.04 28.57 -29.44
N SER A 534 -27.77 28.21 -30.50
CA SER A 534 -27.96 26.82 -30.93
C SER A 534 -26.66 26.12 -31.32
N ASP A 535 -25.72 26.84 -31.95
CA ASP A 535 -24.43 26.28 -32.37
C ASP A 535 -23.55 25.89 -31.18
N PHE A 536 -23.48 26.74 -30.15
CA PHE A 536 -22.82 26.34 -28.89
C PHE A 536 -23.54 25.15 -28.25
N ALA A 537 -24.87 25.20 -28.19
CA ALA A 537 -25.67 24.20 -27.49
C ALA A 537 -25.53 22.80 -28.10
N ILE A 538 -25.56 22.67 -29.43
CA ILE A 538 -25.48 21.37 -30.12
C ILE A 538 -24.11 20.71 -29.93
N HIS A 539 -23.03 21.49 -29.84
CA HIS A 539 -21.69 20.95 -29.61
C HIS A 539 -21.42 20.67 -28.13
N PHE A 540 -21.80 21.59 -27.24
CA PHE A 540 -21.47 21.50 -25.82
C PHE A 540 -22.35 20.50 -25.05
N PHE A 541 -23.68 20.61 -25.14
CA PHE A 541 -24.56 19.85 -24.25
C PHE A 541 -24.49 18.33 -24.47
N PRO A 542 -24.46 17.80 -25.71
CA PRO A 542 -24.30 16.36 -25.91
C PRO A 542 -22.97 15.84 -25.33
N ALA A 543 -21.86 16.54 -25.56
CA ALA A 543 -20.55 16.18 -25.00
C ALA A 543 -20.54 16.24 -23.46
N PHE A 544 -21.16 17.27 -22.89
CA PHE A 544 -21.29 17.40 -21.44
C PHE A 544 -22.17 16.31 -20.83
N ILE A 545 -23.35 16.03 -21.40
CA ILE A 545 -24.28 15.02 -20.91
C ILE A 545 -23.65 13.64 -20.95
N ILE A 546 -23.01 13.24 -22.07
CA ILE A 546 -22.36 11.94 -22.16
C ILE A 546 -21.17 11.82 -21.19
N ASN A 547 -20.44 12.91 -20.95
CA ASN A 547 -19.40 12.97 -19.93
C ASN A 547 -19.98 12.69 -18.53
N ARG A 548 -21.08 13.36 -18.17
CA ARG A 548 -21.78 13.13 -16.89
C ARG A 548 -22.29 11.71 -16.77
N LEU A 549 -22.90 11.15 -17.82
CA LEU A 549 -23.36 9.75 -17.82
C LEU A 549 -22.20 8.75 -17.67
N THR A 550 -21.08 9.00 -18.35
CA THR A 550 -19.87 8.18 -18.23
C THR A 550 -19.32 8.21 -16.80
N PHE A 551 -19.28 9.40 -16.18
CA PHE A 551 -18.84 9.55 -14.80
C PHE A 551 -19.77 8.81 -13.82
N LEU A 552 -21.09 8.95 -13.97
CA LEU A 552 -22.09 8.23 -13.17
C LEU A 552 -21.95 6.70 -13.31
N ALA A 553 -21.66 6.20 -14.51
CA ALA A 553 -21.40 4.79 -14.72
C ALA A 553 -20.10 4.32 -14.01
N ALA A 554 -19.05 5.15 -14.01
CA ALA A 554 -17.80 4.86 -13.33
C ALA A 554 -17.94 4.82 -11.80
N THR A 555 -18.72 5.76 -11.24
CA THR A 555 -18.97 5.89 -9.80
C THR A 555 -20.14 5.03 -9.32
N TRP A 556 -20.66 4.13 -10.15
CA TRP A 556 -21.79 3.29 -9.80
C TRP A 556 -21.51 2.46 -8.54
N GLY A 557 -22.42 2.57 -7.56
CA GLY A 557 -22.32 1.91 -6.25
C GLY A 557 -21.61 2.75 -5.16
N ILE A 558 -21.15 3.96 -5.48
CA ILE A 558 -20.66 4.93 -4.49
C ILE A 558 -21.84 5.85 -4.10
N PRO A 559 -22.04 6.18 -2.81
CA PRO A 559 -23.09 7.11 -2.38
C PRO A 559 -22.99 8.46 -3.09
N ALA A 560 -24.11 8.99 -3.57
CA ALA A 560 -24.15 10.25 -4.31
C ALA A 560 -23.59 11.44 -3.51
N THR A 561 -23.80 11.46 -2.20
CA THR A 561 -23.26 12.48 -1.28
C THR A 561 -21.74 12.48 -1.26
N GLU A 562 -21.10 11.32 -1.38
CA GLU A 562 -19.65 11.18 -1.42
C GLU A 562 -19.08 11.51 -2.80
N VAL A 563 -19.76 11.12 -3.87
CA VAL A 563 -19.38 11.53 -5.23
C VAL A 563 -19.41 13.06 -5.32
N TRP A 564 -20.48 13.67 -4.82
CA TRP A 564 -20.59 15.13 -4.75
C TRP A 564 -19.46 15.76 -3.93
N ARG A 565 -19.19 15.24 -2.73
CA ARG A 565 -18.08 15.72 -1.88
C ARG A 565 -16.73 15.60 -2.60
N SER A 566 -16.51 14.53 -3.35
CA SER A 566 -15.30 14.33 -4.14
C SER A 566 -15.15 15.37 -5.26
N GLU A 567 -16.23 15.71 -5.96
CA GLU A 567 -16.24 16.78 -6.97
C GLU A 567 -15.96 18.15 -6.35
N GLN A 568 -16.57 18.45 -5.19
CA GLN A 568 -16.31 19.69 -4.46
C GLN A 568 -14.82 19.84 -4.13
N TYR A 569 -14.19 18.80 -3.58
CA TYR A 569 -12.76 18.83 -3.24
C TYR A 569 -11.83 18.79 -4.45
N ALA A 570 -12.23 18.16 -5.57
CA ALA A 570 -11.45 18.20 -6.81
C ALA A 570 -11.26 19.63 -7.33
N ILE A 571 -12.26 20.49 -7.16
CA ILE A 571 -12.22 21.90 -7.55
C ILE A 571 -11.62 22.77 -6.44
N ALA A 572 -12.07 22.59 -5.20
CA ALA A 572 -11.70 23.46 -4.09
C ALA A 572 -10.21 23.41 -3.70
N LEU A 573 -9.50 22.33 -4.05
CA LEU A 573 -8.07 22.18 -3.79
C LEU A 573 -7.16 22.85 -4.83
N PHE A 574 -7.70 23.57 -5.83
CA PHE A 574 -6.88 24.18 -6.89
C PHE A 574 -5.67 25.01 -6.40
N PRO A 575 -5.73 25.83 -5.33
CA PRO A 575 -4.57 26.60 -4.90
C PRO A 575 -3.49 25.69 -4.31
N LEU A 576 -3.89 24.65 -3.58
CA LEU A 576 -2.98 23.67 -3.00
C LEU A 576 -2.27 22.87 -4.10
N LEU A 577 -3.00 22.48 -5.16
CA LEU A 577 -2.43 21.77 -6.30
C LEU A 577 -1.42 22.63 -7.06
N ILE A 578 -1.74 23.90 -7.32
CA ILE A 578 -0.81 24.86 -7.92
C ILE A 578 0.43 25.05 -7.04
N GLN A 579 0.23 25.22 -5.72
CA GLN A 579 1.32 25.35 -4.75
C GLN A 579 2.23 24.13 -4.77
N ALA A 580 1.66 22.92 -4.83
CA ALA A 580 2.44 21.68 -4.88
C ALA A 580 3.34 21.64 -6.11
N VAL A 581 2.78 21.88 -7.30
CA VAL A 581 3.54 21.95 -8.56
C VAL A 581 4.62 23.01 -8.47
N TRP A 582 4.25 24.24 -8.11
CA TRP A 582 5.19 25.36 -8.02
C TRP A 582 6.36 25.06 -7.08
N SER A 583 6.10 24.50 -5.90
CA SER A 583 7.15 24.19 -4.92
C SER A 583 8.19 23.18 -5.42
N VAL A 584 7.76 22.18 -6.20
CA VAL A 584 8.67 21.16 -6.72
C VAL A 584 9.52 21.72 -7.86
N PHE A 585 8.91 22.45 -8.79
CA PHE A 585 9.63 23.06 -9.92
C PHE A 585 10.55 24.21 -9.51
N THR A 586 10.29 24.89 -8.40
CA THR A 586 11.17 25.93 -7.85
C THR A 586 12.24 25.40 -6.88
N GLY A 587 12.25 24.09 -6.60
CA GLY A 587 13.25 23.48 -5.72
C GLY A 587 13.14 23.89 -4.25
N GLN A 588 11.96 24.36 -3.80
CA GLN A 588 11.76 24.69 -2.39
C GLN A 588 11.99 23.44 -1.53
N LYS A 589 12.77 23.58 -0.44
CA LYS A 589 12.99 22.49 0.51
C LYS A 589 11.65 22.07 1.11
N LEU A 590 11.24 20.84 0.80
CA LEU A 590 10.02 20.26 1.32
C LEU A 590 10.26 19.87 2.78
N ASN A 591 9.88 20.73 3.72
CA ASN A 591 9.96 20.42 5.14
C ASN A 591 8.85 19.43 5.52
N PHE A 592 9.25 18.22 5.92
CA PHE A 592 8.33 17.24 6.48
C PHE A 592 7.98 17.63 7.91
N GLN A 593 6.78 18.18 8.12
CA GLN A 593 6.23 18.40 9.45
C GLN A 593 5.16 17.34 9.73
N VAL A 594 5.33 16.57 10.80
CA VAL A 594 4.36 15.54 11.20
C VAL A 594 3.03 16.20 11.54
N THR A 595 1.97 15.62 11.00
CA THR A 595 0.61 16.09 11.24
C THR A 595 0.24 15.79 12.70
N PRO A 596 -0.16 16.79 13.50
CA PRO A 596 -0.63 16.54 14.85
C PRO A 596 -1.77 15.52 14.82
N LYS A 597 -1.69 14.49 15.67
CA LYS A 597 -2.75 13.47 15.83
C LYS A 597 -3.72 13.80 16.97
N GLN A 598 -3.61 14.99 17.53
CA GLN A 598 -4.55 15.53 18.49
C GLN A 598 -5.45 16.55 17.81
N ARG A 599 -6.73 16.50 18.16
CA ARG A 599 -7.77 17.39 17.62
C ARG A 599 -7.46 18.85 17.94
N GLN A 600 -7.36 19.67 16.89
CA GLN A 600 -7.22 21.12 17.01
C GLN A 600 -8.53 21.78 16.59
N SER A 601 -9.15 22.55 17.49
CA SER A 601 -10.28 23.41 17.14
C SER A 601 -9.76 24.78 16.68
N GLY A 602 -10.29 25.27 15.56
CA GLY A 602 -9.88 26.57 15.05
C GLY A 602 -10.67 27.00 13.83
N ILE A 603 -10.67 28.32 13.57
CA ILE A 603 -11.18 28.90 12.34
C ILE A 603 -9.99 29.15 11.41
N TYR A 604 -10.05 28.59 10.20
CA TYR A 604 -8.93 28.53 9.26
C TYR A 604 -9.17 29.31 7.97
N LEU A 605 -9.90 30.43 8.03
CA LEU A 605 -10.23 31.25 6.84
C LEU A 605 -8.99 31.70 6.05
N ARG A 606 -7.86 31.96 6.74
CA ARG A 606 -6.59 32.30 6.09
C ARG A 606 -6.05 31.18 5.21
N LEU A 607 -6.34 29.91 5.49
CA LEU A 607 -5.90 28.78 4.64
C LEU A 607 -6.68 28.70 3.33
N VAL A 608 -7.88 29.29 3.27
CA VAL A 608 -8.78 29.23 2.12
C VAL A 608 -8.98 30.60 1.46
N TRP A 609 -8.06 31.55 1.68
CA TRP A 609 -8.17 32.91 1.16
C TRP A 609 -8.31 32.97 -0.38
N PRO A 610 -7.61 32.15 -1.20
CA PRO A 610 -7.80 32.22 -2.65
C PRO A 610 -9.21 31.77 -3.06
N GLN A 611 -9.74 30.75 -2.40
CA GLN A 611 -11.11 30.27 -2.63
C GLN A 611 -12.13 31.33 -2.20
N LEU A 612 -11.91 32.02 -1.06
CA LEU A 612 -12.76 33.11 -0.60
C LEU A 612 -12.79 34.28 -1.58
N VAL A 613 -11.63 34.68 -2.12
CA VAL A 613 -11.56 35.75 -3.13
C VAL A 613 -12.37 35.39 -4.36
N ILE A 614 -12.19 34.18 -4.93
CA ILE A 614 -12.98 33.71 -6.07
C ILE A 614 -14.48 33.66 -5.73
N PHE A 615 -14.83 33.17 -4.54
CA PHE A 615 -16.21 33.07 -4.09
C PHE A 615 -16.88 34.44 -4.00
N ILE A 616 -16.22 35.43 -3.37
CA ILE A 616 -16.72 36.80 -3.23
C ILE A 616 -16.82 37.48 -4.60
N LEU A 617 -15.78 37.39 -5.44
CA LEU A 617 -15.80 37.97 -6.79
C LEU A 617 -16.91 37.37 -7.66
N THR A 618 -17.19 36.08 -7.51
CA THR A 618 -18.30 35.42 -8.21
C THR A 618 -19.65 35.98 -7.77
N ILE A 619 -19.88 36.15 -6.47
CA ILE A 619 -21.11 36.77 -5.95
C ILE A 619 -21.25 38.21 -6.45
N LEU A 620 -20.20 39.02 -6.34
CA LEU A 620 -20.21 40.40 -6.83
C LEU A 620 -20.47 40.46 -8.34
N GLY A 621 -19.91 39.54 -9.11
CA GLY A 621 -20.17 39.43 -10.55
C GLY A 621 -21.62 39.11 -10.87
N ILE A 622 -22.23 38.15 -10.14
CA ILE A 622 -23.67 37.84 -10.30
C ILE A 622 -24.53 39.07 -9.95
N LEU A 623 -24.25 39.74 -8.82
CA LEU A 623 -24.99 40.93 -8.40
C LEU A 623 -24.86 42.07 -9.42
N TRP A 624 -23.65 42.28 -9.94
CA TRP A 624 -23.40 43.25 -11.00
C TRP A 624 -24.15 42.92 -12.29
N SER A 625 -24.18 41.65 -12.68
CA SER A 625 -24.96 41.18 -13.83
C SER A 625 -26.47 41.41 -13.63
N LEU A 626 -27.00 41.16 -12.43
CA LEU A 626 -28.41 41.41 -12.09
C LEU A 626 -28.74 42.89 -12.09
N TYR A 627 -27.86 43.73 -11.55
CA TYR A 627 -28.01 45.18 -11.60
C TYR A 627 -28.06 45.69 -13.04
N ARG A 628 -27.12 45.27 -13.90
CA ARG A 628 -27.10 45.64 -15.33
C ARG A 628 -28.33 45.18 -16.09
N PHE A 629 -28.88 44.02 -15.74
CA PHE A 629 -30.15 43.55 -16.27
C PHE A 629 -31.32 44.45 -15.86
N ALA A 630 -31.39 44.83 -14.59
CA ALA A 630 -32.47 45.67 -14.06
C ALA A 630 -32.51 47.08 -14.68
N ILE A 631 -31.35 47.65 -15.02
CA ILE A 631 -31.24 48.96 -15.69
C ILE A 631 -31.30 48.87 -17.22
N GLY A 632 -31.60 47.70 -17.80
CA GLY A 632 -31.75 47.51 -19.25
C GLY A 632 -30.45 47.59 -20.07
N HIS A 633 -29.27 47.56 -19.43
CA HIS A 633 -27.96 47.70 -20.09
C HIS A 633 -27.31 46.34 -20.43
N LEU A 634 -28.10 45.27 -20.52
CA LEU A 634 -27.59 43.92 -20.67
C LEU A 634 -27.76 43.43 -22.11
N ASN A 635 -26.65 43.42 -22.86
CA ASN A 635 -26.65 43.11 -24.30
C ASN A 635 -27.17 41.70 -24.63
N ASN A 636 -26.80 40.69 -23.83
CA ASN A 636 -27.09 39.27 -24.13
C ASN A 636 -27.61 38.48 -22.91
N PRO A 637 -28.89 38.63 -22.52
CA PRO A 637 -29.46 38.01 -21.32
C PRO A 637 -29.25 36.49 -21.20
N LEU A 638 -29.32 35.76 -22.31
CA LEU A 638 -29.12 34.31 -22.31
C LEU A 638 -27.69 33.88 -21.94
N VAL A 639 -26.69 34.65 -22.36
CA VAL A 639 -25.28 34.34 -22.06
C VAL A 639 -24.96 34.66 -20.60
N HIS A 640 -25.55 35.72 -20.05
CA HIS A 640 -25.52 36.01 -18.61
C HIS A 640 -26.21 34.94 -17.77
N LEU A 641 -27.34 34.42 -18.22
CA LEU A 641 -28.02 33.31 -17.54
C LEU A 641 -27.15 32.04 -17.52
N LEU A 642 -26.54 31.69 -18.66
CA LEU A 642 -25.66 30.52 -18.75
C LEU A 642 -24.43 30.65 -17.85
N ASN A 643 -23.75 31.79 -17.87
CA ASN A 643 -22.63 32.06 -16.97
C ASN A 643 -23.07 32.13 -15.51
N GLY A 644 -24.28 32.63 -15.23
CA GLY A 644 -24.94 32.58 -13.92
C GLY A 644 -25.08 31.16 -13.39
N ALA A 645 -25.54 30.23 -14.22
CA ALA A 645 -25.65 28.82 -13.85
C ALA A 645 -24.28 28.20 -13.50
N TRP A 646 -23.24 28.46 -14.32
CA TRP A 646 -21.86 28.03 -14.03
C TRP A 646 -21.30 28.66 -12.76
N ALA A 647 -21.55 29.94 -12.55
CA ALA A 647 -21.12 30.67 -11.37
C ALA A 647 -21.77 30.10 -10.10
N ILE A 648 -23.08 29.82 -10.12
CA ILE A 648 -23.78 29.16 -9.01
C ILE A 648 -23.21 27.76 -8.76
N TYR A 649 -22.98 26.97 -9.81
CA TYR A 649 -22.36 25.66 -9.68
C TYR A 649 -20.97 25.74 -9.04
N ASN A 650 -20.14 26.69 -9.45
CA ASN A 650 -18.82 26.95 -8.87
C ASN A 650 -18.91 27.36 -7.40
N LEU A 651 -19.87 28.22 -7.03
CA LEU A 651 -20.13 28.59 -5.63
C LEU A 651 -20.50 27.35 -4.80
N LEU A 652 -21.38 26.47 -5.30
CA LEU A 652 -21.75 25.24 -4.61
C LEU A 652 -20.55 24.31 -4.39
N LEU A 653 -19.64 24.22 -5.37
CA LEU A 653 -18.42 23.42 -5.27
C LEU A 653 -17.44 24.00 -4.23
N LEU A 654 -17.16 25.30 -4.30
CA LEU A 654 -16.24 26.00 -3.38
C LEU A 654 -16.79 26.12 -1.96
N SER A 655 -18.12 26.11 -1.78
CA SER A 655 -18.76 26.21 -0.46
C SER A 655 -18.31 25.14 0.54
N ALA A 656 -17.87 23.97 0.05
CA ALA A 656 -17.46 22.85 0.89
C ALA A 656 -16.23 23.19 1.74
N ILE A 657 -15.16 23.67 1.10
CA ILE A 657 -13.90 23.97 1.78
C ILE A 657 -14.03 25.23 2.66
N ILE A 658 -14.85 26.20 2.23
CA ILE A 658 -15.14 27.40 3.01
C ILE A 658 -15.89 27.01 4.29
N ARG A 659 -16.93 26.17 4.18
CA ARG A 659 -17.62 25.63 5.37
C ARG A 659 -16.70 24.79 6.24
N ALA A 660 -15.81 23.98 5.65
CA ALA A 660 -14.81 23.24 6.41
C ALA A 660 -13.86 24.16 7.20
N SER A 661 -13.54 25.35 6.68
CA SER A 661 -12.64 26.30 7.36
C SER A 661 -13.23 26.91 8.64
N VAL A 662 -14.57 26.90 8.77
CA VAL A 662 -15.29 27.36 9.97
C VAL A 662 -15.93 26.22 10.74
N TRP A 663 -15.78 24.98 10.27
CA TRP A 663 -16.40 23.82 10.89
C TRP A 663 -15.79 23.59 12.27
N GLN A 664 -16.65 23.43 13.25
CA GLN A 664 -16.28 23.02 14.59
C GLN A 664 -16.97 21.70 14.91
N PRO A 665 -16.26 20.76 15.52
CA PRO A 665 -16.86 19.52 15.95
C PRO A 665 -17.87 19.79 17.09
N PRO A 666 -18.93 18.95 17.23
CA PRO A 666 -19.87 19.09 18.33
C PRO A 666 -19.14 19.00 19.68
N LYS A 667 -19.63 19.80 20.64
CA LYS A 667 -19.11 19.86 22.01
C LYS A 667 -19.34 18.53 22.74
#